data_AF-A0A8H5DDR8-F1
#
_entry.id   AF-A0A8H5DDR8-F1
#
_cell.length_a   1.000
_cell.length_b   1.000
_cell.length_c   1.000
_cell.angle_alpha   90.00
_cell.angle_beta   90.00
_cell.angle_gamma   90.00
#
_symmetry.space_group_name_H-M   'P 1'
#
loop_
_entity.id
_entity.type
_entity.pdbx_description
1 polymer ?
#
loop_
_entity_poly.entity_id
_entity_poly.type
_entity_poly.pdbx_seq_one_letter_code
_entity_poly.pdbx_strand_id
1 'polypeptide(L)'
;MPSWNSLPIEISSFILEKILTDTEDHRIAPYAAVSREWQDAVEKKTFRFLRVNQEALPQLEKLSERHARLVKYVILAVELPTYNCWHCRRRESFSTFLENTAMIESAIVRLFTIMTKWKPAGELKLEINVYSLSDTAHWFRYCYFGVPGERRSQGHGETIPFVNDVQVQNNVRLLDDPRHWIPGENALRRPFQAAHVRFEASLPSLPAVTKFVLRRQCRRQISPEAISHLWSKLPCLEEIIYEPWHLLEKSPQDAWDEYYEEMVRENIPDSVKRIVFFEDFNENYLVCFRDSEGLAGLMKPDRVRITTPAVGAALAERSLRLESVSVSFLVDAAHFFNARQPHWRWDQLRFLHLTSRLMTPSNGSAEINELLQTAGRCAIRMPKLEVLTLWNGARGEACAFTYRQQDASLTWRASWDLELKDSVFGAWKKVAYKYSRHEFHVKKEAVKYWIESHAHAIEFLGLDHVVDDVSLVQILAENRRWDNPLFHFDSSETFVGYPGYMEEEEGPAGLTALKNLREEGFDAVAFERRDSVGGLWAYSENPEYTTALDDTITNVSKFVSGFSDFPIPKECPTYLSRKQAQEYFESYASHFGLHRHIRFGITVHKVLRNTFDDGWDVYTSSSSGEDKLFFDKIVLANGCESIPVWPSMSGREKYKGTVIHAQEYRSYKINDLEGKKVMVVGIGNTGCEIALSLCKYASKTYLAYRRGRILLSRYDDDGVPTDSQIPWPMLRLKYLLDYYVPWLTKPLVDRLMIHNMIQGAAKQEPASGDVSEKERFRRAERKVGGEWRMVPCPSLAHKHPAVQEDIFPAFHRKDIIPVHGFVEFAEENSVLLADGASIDVDVVIFATGYRHDFSIMPELEMDGAAGMTLKISGELERDKERDDQRVPHLPRLFQMIFPPRWASSVAFLSWMAPQENVWCVSELASMAVAQAWAAETAQKRGQKAPEEYRPASLLPPQEKMNQEVDSYQSWWRKEWATDHSVLHGYVRAYSFYRFLHDMAGTGLYEYLDHPFSMRGWWLWWNDHDLWKWISMGPLNSYSWRLFETNPLGIPGRGRKAWTGARKALEEAYLAFYRFKTGRKKEN
;
A
#
# COMPACT_ATOMS: atom_id res chain seq x y z
N MET A 1 -20.01 -18.74 -44.11
CA MET A 1 -20.05 -18.49 -42.65
C MET A 1 -21.12 -19.40 -42.05
N PRO A 2 -20.87 -20.10 -40.94
CA PRO A 2 -21.92 -20.84 -40.25
C PRO A 2 -23.02 -19.87 -39.81
N SER A 3 -24.29 -20.26 -39.97
CA SER A 3 -25.43 -19.48 -39.48
C SER A 3 -25.62 -19.73 -37.99
N TRP A 4 -26.19 -18.78 -37.24
CA TRP A 4 -26.46 -18.95 -35.80
C TRP A 4 -27.16 -20.28 -35.48
N ASN A 5 -28.09 -20.70 -36.34
CA ASN A 5 -28.85 -21.94 -36.22
C ASN A 5 -28.06 -23.23 -36.55
N SER A 6 -26.82 -23.10 -37.01
CA SER A 6 -25.90 -24.23 -37.26
C SER A 6 -24.89 -24.46 -36.13
N LEU A 7 -24.89 -23.62 -35.09
CA LEU A 7 -24.02 -23.78 -33.93
C LEU A 7 -24.59 -24.81 -32.94
N PRO A 8 -23.75 -25.64 -32.29
CA PRO A 8 -24.14 -26.43 -31.13
C PRO A 8 -24.69 -25.56 -30.00
N ILE A 9 -25.65 -26.08 -29.24
CA ILE A 9 -26.40 -25.32 -28.22
C ILE A 9 -25.49 -24.84 -27.07
N GLU A 10 -24.40 -25.54 -26.81
CA GLU A 10 -23.38 -25.17 -25.82
C GLU A 10 -22.60 -23.93 -26.28
N ILE A 11 -22.28 -23.86 -27.57
CA ILE A 11 -21.55 -22.71 -28.15
C ILE A 11 -22.48 -21.50 -28.26
N SER A 12 -23.73 -21.69 -28.69
CA SER A 12 -24.70 -20.59 -28.76
C SER A 12 -25.00 -20.02 -27.36
N SER A 13 -25.12 -20.89 -26.35
CA SER A 13 -25.32 -20.49 -24.95
C SER A 13 -24.12 -19.76 -24.38
N PHE A 14 -22.88 -20.23 -24.63
CA PHE A 14 -21.66 -19.56 -24.17
C PHE A 14 -21.49 -18.17 -24.81
N ILE A 15 -21.79 -18.03 -26.11
CA ILE A 15 -21.73 -16.73 -26.79
C ILE A 15 -22.76 -15.76 -26.20
N LEU A 16 -23.99 -16.23 -25.96
CA LEU A 16 -25.02 -15.41 -25.31
C LEU A 16 -24.62 -15.02 -23.89
N GLU A 17 -24.10 -15.94 -23.08
CA GLU A 17 -23.62 -15.68 -21.73
C GLU A 17 -22.47 -14.65 -21.74
N LYS A 18 -21.52 -14.79 -22.67
CA LYS A 18 -20.40 -13.85 -22.82
C LYS A 18 -20.88 -12.45 -23.23
N ILE A 19 -21.81 -12.35 -24.17
CA ILE A 19 -22.42 -11.06 -24.55
C ILE A 19 -23.17 -10.46 -23.37
N LEU A 20 -23.91 -11.27 -22.63
CA LEU A 20 -24.63 -10.87 -21.43
C LEU A 20 -23.72 -10.64 -20.21
N THR A 21 -22.40 -10.84 -20.28
CA THR A 21 -21.47 -10.57 -19.17
C THR A 21 -20.42 -9.50 -19.52
N ASP A 22 -19.94 -9.41 -20.76
CA ASP A 22 -18.92 -8.42 -21.21
C ASP A 22 -19.48 -7.02 -21.49
N THR A 23 -20.78 -6.88 -21.75
CA THR A 23 -21.37 -5.58 -22.10
C THR A 23 -21.83 -4.84 -20.85
N GLU A 24 -21.01 -3.90 -20.40
CA GLU A 24 -21.38 -2.86 -19.43
C GLU A 24 -22.54 -2.01 -19.99
N ASP A 25 -23.60 -1.85 -19.17
CA ASP A 25 -24.78 -0.97 -19.31
C ASP A 25 -25.48 -0.84 -20.68
N HIS A 26 -26.72 -1.35 -20.72
CA HIS A 26 -27.83 -0.99 -21.62
C HIS A 26 -27.61 -1.03 -23.15
N ARG A 27 -26.40 -1.29 -23.65
CA ARG A 27 -26.10 -1.45 -25.08
C ARG A 27 -26.45 -2.82 -25.64
N ILE A 28 -27.08 -3.68 -24.84
CA ILE A 28 -27.55 -4.99 -25.30
C ILE A 28 -28.90 -4.95 -26.00
N ALA A 29 -29.70 -3.90 -25.80
CA ALA A 29 -31.04 -3.81 -26.37
C ALA A 29 -31.08 -3.98 -27.91
N PRO A 30 -30.12 -3.43 -28.71
CA PRO A 30 -30.08 -3.67 -30.15
C PRO A 30 -29.91 -5.15 -30.53
N TYR A 31 -29.29 -5.96 -29.67
CA TYR A 31 -29.07 -7.40 -29.92
C TYR A 31 -30.36 -8.22 -29.82
N ALA A 32 -31.44 -7.66 -29.26
CA ALA A 32 -32.74 -8.32 -29.22
C ALA A 32 -33.34 -8.55 -30.63
N ALA A 33 -32.88 -7.84 -31.65
CA ALA A 33 -33.37 -7.97 -33.03
C ALA A 33 -32.72 -9.13 -33.82
N VAL A 34 -31.69 -9.78 -33.26
CA VAL A 34 -30.86 -10.78 -33.99
C VAL A 34 -31.63 -12.08 -34.25
N SER A 35 -32.31 -12.63 -33.23
CA SER A 35 -33.13 -13.83 -33.34
C SER A 35 -34.11 -13.91 -32.17
N ARG A 36 -35.08 -14.84 -32.20
CA ARG A 36 -35.99 -15.08 -31.06
C ARG A 36 -35.27 -15.53 -29.78
N GLU A 37 -34.21 -16.33 -29.93
CA GLU A 37 -33.39 -16.80 -28.81
C GLU A 37 -32.62 -15.64 -28.15
N TRP A 38 -32.04 -14.77 -28.98
CA TRP A 38 -31.37 -13.56 -28.51
C TRP A 38 -32.35 -12.58 -27.87
N GLN A 39 -33.52 -12.40 -28.49
CA GLN A 39 -34.60 -11.58 -27.95
C GLN A 39 -34.97 -12.04 -26.54
N ASP A 40 -35.24 -13.34 -26.33
CA ASP A 40 -35.61 -13.87 -25.02
C ASP A 40 -34.49 -13.71 -23.97
N ALA A 41 -33.22 -13.92 -24.35
CA ALA A 41 -32.08 -13.78 -23.44
C ALA A 41 -31.79 -12.31 -23.06
N VAL A 42 -31.82 -11.42 -24.05
CA VAL A 42 -31.60 -9.97 -23.88
C VAL A 42 -32.76 -9.33 -23.13
N GLU A 43 -34.02 -9.64 -23.45
CA GLU A 43 -35.20 -9.11 -22.74
C GLU A 43 -35.17 -9.54 -21.26
N LYS A 44 -34.80 -10.78 -20.95
CA LYS A 44 -34.64 -11.26 -19.56
C LYS A 44 -33.61 -10.44 -18.78
N LYS A 45 -32.47 -10.09 -19.38
CA LYS A 45 -31.46 -9.24 -18.70
C LYS A 45 -31.89 -7.77 -18.65
N THR A 46 -32.44 -7.24 -19.73
CA THR A 46 -32.80 -5.81 -19.87
C THR A 46 -33.95 -5.42 -18.94
N PHE A 47 -35.01 -6.24 -18.86
CA PHE A 47 -36.17 -5.94 -18.03
C PHE A 47 -36.01 -6.40 -16.58
N ARG A 48 -34.98 -7.17 -16.24
CA ARG A 48 -34.76 -7.66 -14.86
C ARG A 48 -34.74 -6.53 -13.83
N PHE A 49 -34.16 -5.39 -14.20
CA PHE A 49 -33.97 -4.23 -13.35
C PHE A 49 -34.51 -2.99 -14.06
N LEU A 50 -35.45 -2.28 -13.44
CA LEU A 50 -36.05 -1.07 -13.97
C LEU A 50 -35.86 0.08 -12.98
N ARG A 51 -35.17 1.12 -13.42
CA ARG A 51 -35.16 2.42 -12.76
C ARG A 51 -36.14 3.35 -13.47
N VAL A 52 -36.99 4.01 -12.70
CA VAL A 52 -38.02 4.92 -13.20
C VAL A 52 -38.04 6.17 -12.33
N ASN A 53 -37.94 7.34 -12.96
CA ASN A 53 -38.26 8.61 -12.32
C ASN A 53 -39.71 9.01 -12.66
N GLN A 54 -40.19 10.12 -12.08
CA GLN A 54 -41.57 10.58 -12.29
C GLN A 54 -41.92 10.82 -13.77
N GLU A 55 -40.97 11.22 -14.60
CA GLU A 55 -41.15 11.45 -16.04
C GLU A 55 -41.23 10.15 -16.85
N ALA A 56 -40.60 9.07 -16.35
CA ALA A 56 -40.52 7.77 -17.00
C ALA A 56 -41.71 6.83 -16.64
N LEU A 57 -42.56 7.22 -15.69
CA LEU A 57 -43.74 6.43 -15.28
C LEU A 57 -44.73 6.15 -16.43
N PRO A 58 -45.03 7.08 -17.36
CA PRO A 58 -45.88 6.77 -18.51
C PRO A 58 -45.32 5.68 -19.44
N GLN A 59 -43.99 5.53 -19.53
CA GLN A 59 -43.34 4.46 -20.29
C GLN A 59 -43.50 3.11 -19.57
N LEU A 60 -43.40 3.11 -18.24
CA LEU A 60 -43.64 1.91 -17.42
C LEU A 60 -45.05 1.36 -17.61
N GLU A 61 -46.05 2.25 -17.73
CA GLU A 61 -47.44 1.86 -17.97
C GLU A 61 -47.66 1.13 -19.30
N LYS A 62 -46.80 1.38 -20.30
CA LYS A 62 -46.87 0.75 -21.62
C LYS A 62 -46.27 -0.65 -21.65
N LEU A 63 -45.68 -1.13 -20.55
CA LEU A 63 -45.13 -2.49 -20.49
C LEU A 63 -46.24 -3.53 -20.67
N SER A 64 -46.00 -4.47 -21.59
CA SER A 64 -46.90 -5.62 -21.77
C SER A 64 -46.80 -6.58 -20.57
N GLU A 65 -47.84 -7.40 -20.38
CA GLU A 65 -47.87 -8.40 -19.30
C GLU A 65 -46.68 -9.39 -19.39
N ARG A 66 -46.20 -9.69 -20.60
CA ARG A 66 -45.01 -10.54 -20.82
C ARG A 66 -43.74 -9.90 -20.24
N HIS A 67 -43.50 -8.61 -20.51
CA HIS A 67 -42.31 -7.92 -20.03
C HIS A 67 -42.36 -7.64 -18.53
N ALA A 68 -43.55 -7.30 -18.00
CA ALA A 68 -43.73 -7.09 -16.56
C ALA A 68 -43.32 -8.33 -15.73
N ARG A 69 -43.54 -9.55 -16.25
CA ARG A 69 -43.12 -10.82 -15.59
C ARG A 69 -41.60 -11.03 -15.56
N LEU A 70 -40.84 -10.35 -16.41
CA LEU A 70 -39.38 -10.43 -16.45
C LEU A 70 -38.72 -9.53 -15.39
N VAL A 71 -39.46 -8.53 -14.89
CA VAL A 71 -38.97 -7.58 -13.90
C VAL A 71 -38.81 -8.24 -12.54
N LYS A 72 -37.63 -8.07 -11.94
CA LYS A 72 -37.28 -8.57 -10.60
C LYS A 72 -36.97 -7.46 -9.61
N TYR A 73 -36.68 -6.26 -10.11
CA TYR A 73 -36.34 -5.11 -9.28
C TYR A 73 -36.81 -3.83 -9.94
N VAL A 74 -37.68 -3.08 -9.25
CA VAL A 74 -38.14 -1.74 -9.64
C VAL A 74 -37.62 -0.73 -8.64
N ILE A 75 -37.02 0.34 -9.13
CA ILE A 75 -36.57 1.48 -8.33
C ILE A 75 -37.29 2.73 -8.80
N LEU A 76 -38.07 3.32 -7.89
CA LEU A 76 -38.64 4.65 -8.06
C LEU A 76 -37.63 5.69 -7.57
N ALA A 77 -37.00 6.40 -8.50
CA ALA A 77 -36.10 7.51 -8.21
C ALA A 77 -36.84 8.84 -8.37
N VAL A 78 -37.37 9.37 -7.27
CA VAL A 78 -38.05 10.68 -7.25
C VAL A 78 -36.99 11.78 -7.24
N GLU A 79 -36.89 12.50 -8.36
CA GLU A 79 -35.89 13.55 -8.57
C GLU A 79 -36.50 14.91 -8.23
N LEU A 80 -36.13 15.46 -7.07
CA LEU A 80 -36.59 16.77 -6.62
C LEU A 80 -35.93 17.91 -7.42
N PRO A 81 -36.59 19.08 -7.52
CA PRO A 81 -36.07 20.25 -8.22
C PRO A 81 -34.65 20.59 -7.79
N THR A 82 -33.86 21.02 -8.76
CA THR A 82 -32.53 21.54 -8.49
C THR A 82 -32.62 22.91 -7.82
N TYR A 83 -31.69 23.17 -6.92
CA TYR A 83 -31.49 24.45 -6.27
C TYR A 83 -30.03 24.90 -6.45
N ASN A 84 -29.71 26.15 -6.12
CA ASN A 84 -28.36 26.72 -6.21
C ASN A 84 -27.69 26.91 -4.82
N CYS A 85 -26.40 27.22 -4.80
CA CYS A 85 -25.62 27.36 -3.56
C CYS A 85 -26.15 28.41 -2.57
N TRP A 86 -26.89 29.43 -3.04
CA TRP A 86 -27.50 30.43 -2.15
C TRP A 86 -28.57 29.80 -1.26
N HIS A 87 -29.36 28.87 -1.80
CA HIS A 87 -30.37 28.15 -1.03
C HIS A 87 -29.74 27.26 0.06
N CYS A 88 -28.54 26.71 -0.16
CA CYS A 88 -27.84 25.88 0.83
C CYS A 88 -27.69 26.53 2.20
N ARG A 89 -27.58 27.86 2.25
CA ARG A 89 -27.36 28.60 3.50
C ARG A 89 -28.67 29.01 4.20
N ARG A 90 -29.82 28.76 3.59
CA ARG A 90 -31.14 29.15 4.10
C ARG A 90 -32.01 27.93 4.37
N ARG A 91 -32.92 28.05 5.34
CA ARG A 91 -33.96 27.05 5.56
C ARG A 91 -34.85 26.95 4.31
N GLU A 92 -35.26 25.73 3.96
CA GLU A 92 -36.26 25.50 2.91
C GLU A 92 -37.56 26.23 3.27
N SER A 93 -38.15 26.94 2.31
CA SER A 93 -39.42 27.63 2.54
C SER A 93 -40.55 26.63 2.69
N PHE A 94 -41.59 27.01 3.42
CA PHE A 94 -42.76 26.16 3.59
C PHE A 94 -43.45 25.81 2.26
N SER A 95 -43.44 26.72 1.27
CA SER A 95 -43.98 26.45 -0.07
C SER A 95 -43.20 25.37 -0.81
N THR A 96 -41.87 25.49 -0.86
CA THR A 96 -41.00 24.49 -1.52
C THR A 96 -41.07 23.14 -0.82
N PHE A 97 -41.19 23.14 0.50
CA PHE A 97 -41.42 21.94 1.29
C PHE A 97 -42.70 21.19 0.87
N LEU A 98 -43.82 21.92 0.73
CA LEU A 98 -45.09 21.34 0.29
C LEU A 98 -45.03 20.84 -1.16
N GLU A 99 -44.39 21.59 -2.07
CA GLU A 99 -44.20 21.19 -3.48
C GLU A 99 -43.39 19.90 -3.60
N ASN A 100 -42.27 19.79 -2.85
CA ASN A 100 -41.45 18.58 -2.81
C ASN A 100 -42.24 17.38 -2.26
N THR A 101 -43.02 17.60 -1.20
CA THR A 101 -43.84 16.54 -0.58
C THR A 101 -44.92 16.04 -1.54
N ALA A 102 -45.63 16.94 -2.22
CA ALA A 102 -46.68 16.60 -3.19
C ALA A 102 -46.13 15.80 -4.39
N MET A 103 -44.90 16.10 -4.82
CA MET A 103 -44.23 15.38 -5.90
C MET A 103 -43.84 13.96 -5.51
N ILE A 104 -43.32 13.77 -4.29
CA ILE A 104 -43.04 12.43 -3.73
C ILE A 104 -44.34 11.62 -3.67
N GLU A 105 -45.40 12.21 -3.12
CA GLU A 105 -46.72 11.57 -3.02
C GLU A 105 -47.27 11.16 -4.39
N SER A 106 -47.30 12.10 -5.34
CA SER A 106 -47.81 11.88 -6.69
C SER A 106 -47.04 10.77 -7.43
N ALA A 107 -45.71 10.75 -7.33
CA ALA A 107 -44.88 9.74 -7.95
C ALA A 107 -45.18 8.33 -7.38
N ILE A 108 -45.31 8.20 -6.05
CA ILE A 108 -45.64 6.94 -5.39
C ILE A 108 -47.04 6.47 -5.76
N VAL A 109 -48.06 7.34 -5.67
CA VAL A 109 -49.45 7.03 -6.04
C VAL A 109 -49.52 6.58 -7.51
N ARG A 110 -48.81 7.26 -8.40
CA ARG A 110 -48.78 6.91 -9.82
C ARG A 110 -48.14 5.56 -10.06
N LEU A 111 -47.01 5.26 -9.42
CA LEU A 111 -46.36 3.96 -9.53
C LEU A 111 -47.27 2.83 -9.06
N PHE A 112 -47.89 2.97 -7.89
CA PHE A 112 -48.81 1.98 -7.34
C PHE A 112 -50.02 1.74 -8.27
N THR A 113 -50.55 2.82 -8.86
CA THR A 113 -51.62 2.71 -9.86
C THR A 113 -51.18 1.90 -11.09
N ILE A 114 -49.96 2.12 -11.60
CA ILE A 114 -49.42 1.39 -12.76
C ILE A 114 -49.21 -0.10 -12.43
N MET A 115 -48.61 -0.38 -11.26
CA MET A 115 -48.26 -1.73 -10.84
C MET A 115 -49.47 -2.57 -10.43
N THR A 116 -50.65 -1.98 -10.27
CA THR A 116 -51.90 -2.74 -10.03
C THR A 116 -52.21 -3.73 -11.17
N LYS A 117 -51.71 -3.45 -12.39
CA LYS A 117 -51.87 -4.35 -13.55
C LYS A 117 -50.93 -5.57 -13.50
N TRP A 118 -49.96 -5.60 -12.59
CA TRP A 118 -48.91 -6.61 -12.55
C TRP A 118 -49.35 -7.82 -11.72
N LYS A 119 -49.19 -9.02 -12.28
CA LYS A 119 -49.51 -10.28 -11.59
C LYS A 119 -48.30 -10.82 -10.84
N PRO A 120 -48.49 -11.52 -9.71
CA PRO A 120 -47.41 -12.21 -9.01
C PRO A 120 -46.65 -13.17 -9.94
N ALA A 121 -45.33 -13.00 -10.04
CA ALA A 121 -44.47 -13.75 -10.96
C ALA A 121 -43.10 -14.07 -10.33
N GLY A 122 -43.13 -14.64 -9.11
CA GLY A 122 -41.95 -14.87 -8.28
C GLY A 122 -41.51 -13.61 -7.52
N GLU A 123 -40.23 -13.55 -7.15
CA GLU A 123 -39.68 -12.44 -6.37
C GLU A 123 -39.68 -11.12 -7.16
N LEU A 124 -40.17 -10.05 -6.53
CA LEU A 124 -40.09 -8.67 -7.03
C LEU A 124 -39.70 -7.73 -5.89
N LYS A 125 -38.55 -7.07 -6.06
CA LYS A 125 -38.02 -6.03 -5.17
C LYS A 125 -38.54 -4.66 -5.62
N LEU A 126 -39.14 -3.91 -4.72
CA LEU A 126 -39.52 -2.51 -4.91
C LEU A 126 -38.67 -1.63 -4.01
N GLU A 127 -38.00 -0.64 -4.60
CA GLU A 127 -37.28 0.39 -3.86
C GLU A 127 -37.80 1.80 -4.17
N ILE A 128 -37.82 2.63 -3.15
CA ILE A 128 -38.11 4.06 -3.26
C ILE A 128 -36.86 4.84 -2.85
N ASN A 129 -36.42 5.76 -3.71
CA ASN A 129 -35.33 6.68 -3.45
C ASN A 129 -35.77 8.11 -3.80
N VAL A 130 -35.43 9.07 -2.94
CA VAL A 130 -35.80 10.49 -3.09
C VAL A 130 -34.56 11.35 -2.87
N TYR A 131 -34.18 12.14 -3.88
CA TYR A 131 -33.00 13.01 -3.85
C TYR A 131 -33.16 14.21 -4.79
N SER A 132 -32.36 15.27 -4.60
CA SER A 132 -32.15 16.33 -5.58
C SER A 132 -30.76 16.18 -6.21
N LEU A 133 -30.63 16.41 -7.52
CA LEU A 133 -29.31 16.44 -8.17
C LEU A 133 -28.39 17.54 -7.60
N SER A 134 -28.99 18.57 -6.97
CA SER A 134 -28.22 19.62 -6.29
C SER A 134 -27.56 19.16 -4.98
N ASP A 135 -28.02 18.06 -4.37
CA ASP A 135 -27.43 17.52 -3.15
C ASP A 135 -25.96 17.12 -3.41
N THR A 136 -25.72 16.37 -4.50
CA THR A 136 -24.37 15.99 -4.96
C THR A 136 -23.64 17.13 -5.66
N ALA A 137 -24.32 18.08 -6.30
CA ALA A 137 -23.64 19.20 -6.96
C ALA A 137 -22.97 20.17 -5.96
N HIS A 138 -23.49 20.24 -4.73
CA HIS A 138 -23.08 21.22 -3.73
C HIS A 138 -22.22 20.62 -2.59
N TRP A 139 -22.79 20.47 -1.38
CA TRP A 139 -22.05 20.11 -0.16
C TRP A 139 -21.72 18.62 -0.07
N PHE A 140 -22.44 17.75 -0.79
CA PHE A 140 -22.32 16.29 -0.68
C PHE A 140 -21.80 15.63 -1.98
N ARG A 141 -20.81 16.26 -2.64
CA ARG A 141 -20.16 15.76 -3.88
C ARG A 141 -19.54 14.37 -3.78
N TYR A 142 -19.20 13.95 -2.57
CA TYR A 142 -18.62 12.64 -2.28
C TYR A 142 -19.69 11.57 -2.09
N CYS A 143 -20.92 11.96 -1.75
CA CYS A 143 -22.01 11.03 -1.62
C CYS A 143 -22.49 10.54 -2.98
N TYR A 144 -22.92 9.29 -3.02
CA TYR A 144 -23.66 8.73 -4.12
C TYR A 144 -25.15 8.73 -3.77
N PHE A 145 -25.92 9.60 -4.44
CA PHE A 145 -27.38 9.67 -4.28
C PHE A 145 -28.14 8.91 -5.38
N GLY A 146 -27.40 8.25 -6.28
CA GLY A 146 -27.95 7.43 -7.36
C GLY A 146 -28.29 6.00 -6.93
N VAL A 147 -28.26 5.08 -7.90
CA VAL A 147 -28.78 3.73 -7.82
C VAL A 147 -27.65 2.68 -7.99
N PRO A 148 -27.62 1.57 -7.24
CA PRO A 148 -26.50 0.62 -7.23
C PRO A 148 -26.07 0.17 -8.63
N GLY A 149 -24.78 0.26 -8.91
CA GLY A 149 -24.20 -0.18 -10.18
C GLY A 149 -24.13 0.88 -11.28
N GLU A 150 -24.74 2.06 -11.11
CA GLU A 150 -24.52 3.15 -12.07
C GLU A 150 -23.13 3.76 -11.85
N ARG A 151 -22.25 3.73 -12.87
CA ARG A 151 -21.08 4.60 -12.87
C ARG A 151 -21.56 6.04 -12.68
N ARG A 152 -20.81 6.87 -11.94
CA ARG A 152 -20.90 8.33 -12.09
C ARG A 152 -20.79 8.60 -13.59
N SER A 153 -21.88 8.98 -14.23
CA SER A 153 -21.93 9.17 -15.67
C SER A 153 -20.89 10.21 -16.06
N GLN A 154 -19.76 9.76 -16.59
CA GLN A 154 -18.95 10.53 -17.52
C GLN A 154 -19.78 10.63 -18.80
N GLY A 155 -20.69 11.60 -18.83
CA GLY A 155 -21.81 11.58 -19.77
C GLY A 155 -22.40 12.93 -20.15
N HIS A 156 -21.64 14.02 -20.02
CA HIS A 156 -21.62 15.09 -21.01
C HIS A 156 -20.21 15.65 -21.02
N GLY A 157 -19.63 15.79 -22.21
CA GLY A 157 -18.38 16.49 -22.45
C GLY A 157 -18.54 17.99 -22.22
N GLU A 158 -18.86 18.36 -20.99
CA GLU A 158 -18.65 19.69 -20.44
C GLU A 158 -17.77 19.49 -19.21
N THR A 159 -16.54 19.99 -19.32
CA THR A 159 -15.88 20.67 -18.21
C THR A 159 -16.90 21.16 -17.18
N ILE A 160 -16.64 20.89 -15.90
CA ILE A 160 -17.16 21.72 -14.81
C ILE A 160 -17.12 23.16 -15.33
N PRO A 161 -18.26 23.87 -15.47
CA PRO A 161 -18.21 25.27 -15.80
C PRO A 161 -17.47 25.92 -14.64
N PHE A 162 -16.21 26.26 -14.85
CA PHE A 162 -15.69 27.50 -14.32
C PHE A 162 -16.70 28.55 -14.79
N VAL A 163 -17.61 28.95 -13.92
CA VAL A 163 -18.36 30.19 -14.10
C VAL A 163 -17.34 31.32 -13.92
N ASN A 164 -16.55 31.57 -14.96
CA ASN A 164 -16.13 32.89 -15.40
C ASN A 164 -17.16 33.22 -16.50
N ASP A 165 -17.98 34.25 -16.51
CA ASP A 165 -18.06 35.53 -15.82
C ASP A 165 -19.54 35.91 -15.82
N VAL A 166 -20.10 36.34 -14.69
CA VAL A 166 -21.07 37.44 -14.69
C VAL A 166 -20.81 38.26 -13.44
N GLN A 167 -20.45 39.51 -13.70
CA GLN A 167 -20.37 40.63 -12.76
C GLN A 167 -21.39 40.52 -11.61
N VAL A 168 -20.94 40.12 -10.42
CA VAL A 168 -21.50 40.61 -9.17
C VAL A 168 -20.36 41.26 -8.42
N GLN A 169 -20.17 42.54 -8.74
CA GLN A 169 -19.37 43.44 -7.94
C GLN A 169 -19.86 43.46 -6.50
N ASN A 170 -18.87 43.40 -5.60
CA ASN A 170 -18.84 43.98 -4.26
C ASN A 170 -19.56 43.24 -3.13
N ASN A 171 -18.72 42.89 -2.15
CA ASN A 171 -18.97 42.67 -0.72
C ASN A 171 -19.36 41.27 -0.26
N VAL A 172 -18.38 40.36 -0.14
CA VAL A 172 -18.11 39.62 1.12
C VAL A 172 -16.62 39.27 1.17
N ARG A 173 -15.86 39.88 2.11
CA ARG A 173 -14.53 39.41 2.52
C ARG A 173 -14.69 38.19 3.43
N LEU A 174 -13.75 37.23 3.32
CA LEU A 174 -13.58 35.95 4.01
C LEU A 174 -14.23 34.73 3.34
N LEU A 175 -13.41 33.93 2.63
CA LEU A 175 -13.23 32.47 2.79
C LEU A 175 -12.52 31.86 1.55
N ASP A 176 -11.20 31.97 1.50
CA ASP A 176 -10.32 31.24 0.55
C ASP A 176 -9.64 30.07 1.29
N ASP A 177 -10.33 28.93 1.46
CA ASP A 177 -9.70 27.61 1.63
C ASP A 177 -10.72 26.49 1.30
N PRO A 178 -10.51 25.69 0.22
CA PRO A 178 -11.35 24.53 -0.09
C PRO A 178 -11.28 23.39 0.94
N ARG A 179 -10.35 23.43 1.91
CA ARG A 179 -10.14 22.40 2.95
C ARG A 179 -11.12 22.48 4.13
N HIS A 180 -12.07 23.40 4.12
CA HIS A 180 -12.97 23.66 5.26
C HIS A 180 -14.48 23.62 4.91
N TRP A 181 -14.90 22.73 4.01
CA TRP A 181 -16.33 22.57 3.72
C TRP A 181 -17.06 21.70 4.75
N ILE A 182 -17.22 22.22 5.96
CA ILE A 182 -18.20 21.72 6.93
C ILE A 182 -19.58 22.23 6.49
N PRO A 183 -20.55 21.37 6.14
CA PRO A 183 -21.89 21.84 5.80
C PRO A 183 -22.51 22.49 7.02
N GLY A 184 -22.93 23.76 6.87
CA GLY A 184 -23.68 24.44 7.91
C GLY A 184 -25.05 23.78 8.18
N GLU A 185 -25.67 24.11 9.30
CA GLU A 185 -26.95 23.53 9.76
C GLU A 185 -28.04 23.48 8.68
N ASN A 186 -28.22 24.56 7.90
CA ASN A 186 -29.22 24.60 6.82
C ASN A 186 -28.87 23.73 5.62
N ALA A 187 -27.56 23.52 5.36
CA ALA A 187 -27.09 22.64 4.30
C ALA A 187 -27.27 21.17 4.70
N LEU A 188 -27.10 20.84 5.98
CA LEU A 188 -27.47 19.54 6.53
C LEU A 188 -28.98 19.36 6.54
N ARG A 189 -29.77 20.30 7.06
CA ARG A 189 -31.23 20.09 7.18
C ARG A 189 -31.92 19.73 5.87
N ARG A 190 -31.51 20.31 4.74
CA ARG A 190 -32.22 20.13 3.47
C ARG A 190 -32.28 18.66 3.01
N PRO A 191 -31.17 17.96 2.70
CA PRO A 191 -31.27 16.58 2.25
C PRO A 191 -31.94 15.67 3.28
N PHE A 192 -31.71 15.87 4.58
CA PHE A 192 -32.22 14.97 5.64
C PHE A 192 -33.57 15.37 6.25
N GLN A 193 -34.27 16.36 5.68
CA GLN A 193 -35.58 16.78 6.18
C GLN A 193 -36.63 15.71 5.91
N ALA A 194 -37.61 15.59 6.80
CA ALA A 194 -38.72 14.69 6.59
C ALA A 194 -39.74 15.19 5.58
N ALA A 195 -40.11 14.32 4.65
CA ALA A 195 -41.25 14.46 3.77
C ALA A 195 -42.50 13.97 4.53
N HIS A 196 -43.38 14.89 4.91
CA HIS A 196 -44.66 14.56 5.54
C HIS A 196 -45.69 14.10 4.50
N VAL A 197 -45.39 12.97 3.84
CA VAL A 197 -46.26 12.38 2.83
C VAL A 197 -47.52 11.83 3.51
N ARG A 198 -48.69 12.28 3.07
CA ARG A 198 -49.99 11.79 3.53
C ARG A 198 -50.83 11.43 2.32
N PHE A 199 -51.02 10.14 2.08
CA PHE A 199 -51.82 9.69 0.94
C PHE A 199 -53.30 10.03 1.16
N GLU A 200 -53.77 11.15 0.62
CA GLU A 200 -55.17 11.58 0.74
C GLU A 200 -56.13 10.60 0.05
N ALA A 201 -55.67 9.93 -1.01
CA ALA A 201 -56.37 8.84 -1.68
C ALA A 201 -55.82 7.48 -1.26
N SER A 202 -56.69 6.49 -1.00
CA SER A 202 -56.27 5.13 -0.66
C SER A 202 -55.43 4.51 -1.78
N LEU A 203 -54.19 4.17 -1.48
CA LEU A 203 -53.30 3.43 -2.39
C LEU A 203 -53.90 2.04 -2.75
N PRO A 204 -53.71 1.57 -4.00
CA PRO A 204 -54.14 0.25 -4.43
C PRO A 204 -53.22 -0.86 -3.88
N SER A 205 -53.73 -2.08 -3.78
CA SER A 205 -52.98 -3.24 -3.30
C SER A 205 -52.09 -3.84 -4.39
N LEU A 206 -50.83 -4.17 -4.05
CA LEU A 206 -49.81 -4.69 -4.95
C LEU A 206 -49.35 -6.10 -4.53
N PRO A 207 -50.07 -7.16 -4.90
CA PRO A 207 -49.71 -8.54 -4.53
C PRO A 207 -48.44 -9.06 -5.22
N ALA A 208 -47.93 -8.34 -6.24
CA ALA A 208 -46.73 -8.75 -6.97
C ALA A 208 -45.42 -8.46 -6.22
N VAL A 209 -45.40 -7.50 -5.28
CA VAL A 209 -44.19 -7.08 -4.57
C VAL A 209 -43.96 -8.00 -3.37
N THR A 210 -42.76 -8.59 -3.30
CA THR A 210 -42.36 -9.51 -2.24
C THR A 210 -41.24 -8.97 -1.37
N LYS A 211 -40.49 -7.96 -1.83
CA LYS A 211 -39.44 -7.29 -1.05
C LYS A 211 -39.57 -5.78 -1.17
N PHE A 212 -39.48 -5.08 -0.04
CA PHE A 212 -39.51 -3.62 0.01
C PHE A 212 -38.20 -3.09 0.55
N VAL A 213 -37.63 -2.10 -0.13
CA VAL A 213 -36.36 -1.49 0.25
C VAL A 213 -36.47 0.03 0.29
N LEU A 214 -35.99 0.62 1.37
CA LEU A 214 -35.72 2.04 1.49
C LEU A 214 -34.36 2.17 2.16
N ARG A 215 -33.35 2.51 1.36
CA ARG A 215 -31.97 2.64 1.83
C ARG A 215 -31.66 4.05 2.30
N ARG A 216 -30.53 4.19 3.00
CA ARG A 216 -29.98 5.50 3.44
C ARG A 216 -29.76 6.52 2.32
N GLN A 217 -29.63 6.09 1.06
CA GLN A 217 -29.47 7.01 -0.08
C GLN A 217 -30.74 7.84 -0.32
N CYS A 218 -31.90 7.36 0.16
CA CYS A 218 -33.12 8.16 0.25
C CYS A 218 -32.95 9.19 1.37
N ARG A 219 -32.47 10.38 1.01
CA ARG A 219 -32.12 11.40 2.01
C ARG A 219 -33.35 12.10 2.56
N ARG A 220 -34.42 12.26 1.76
CA ARG A 220 -35.70 12.76 2.29
C ARG A 220 -36.38 11.68 3.11
N GLN A 221 -36.56 11.95 4.40
CA GLN A 221 -37.08 10.95 5.32
C GLN A 221 -38.60 10.81 5.15
N ILE A 222 -39.07 9.62 4.80
CA ILE A 222 -40.50 9.31 4.77
C ILE A 222 -40.91 8.86 6.17
N SER A 223 -42.01 9.41 6.71
CA SER A 223 -42.45 9.12 8.07
C SER A 223 -42.83 7.63 8.26
N PRO A 224 -42.67 7.05 9.47
CA PRO A 224 -43.01 5.66 9.74
C PRO A 224 -44.49 5.36 9.51
N GLU A 225 -45.38 6.33 9.73
CA GLU A 225 -46.81 6.25 9.39
C GLU A 225 -47.02 6.04 7.87
N ALA A 226 -46.34 6.82 7.03
CA ALA A 226 -46.46 6.70 5.58
C ALA A 226 -45.88 5.38 5.07
N ILE A 227 -44.74 4.95 5.64
CA ILE A 227 -44.14 3.64 5.36
C ILE A 227 -45.07 2.49 5.77
N SER A 228 -45.68 2.58 6.96
CA SER A 228 -46.69 1.63 7.44
C SER A 228 -47.88 1.54 6.49
N HIS A 229 -48.34 2.68 5.99
CA HIS A 229 -49.40 2.72 4.99
C HIS A 229 -48.98 2.01 3.69
N LEU A 230 -47.75 2.20 3.22
CA LEU A 230 -47.23 1.50 2.04
C LEU A 230 -47.20 -0.01 2.25
N TRP A 231 -46.64 -0.48 3.36
CA TRP A 231 -46.58 -1.92 3.66
C TRP A 231 -47.96 -2.57 3.76
N SER A 232 -48.95 -1.85 4.28
CA SER A 232 -50.36 -2.33 4.34
C SER A 232 -50.93 -2.68 2.97
N LYS A 233 -50.37 -2.13 1.89
CA LYS A 233 -50.77 -2.37 0.50
C LYS A 233 -49.93 -3.43 -0.20
N LEU A 234 -48.98 -4.08 0.48
CA LEU A 234 -48.12 -5.12 -0.07
C LEU A 234 -48.44 -6.47 0.61
N PRO A 235 -49.55 -7.14 0.27
CA PRO A 235 -50.02 -8.32 1.02
C PRO A 235 -49.07 -9.53 0.96
N CYS A 236 -48.24 -9.62 -0.08
CA CYS A 236 -47.27 -10.71 -0.30
C CYS A 236 -45.84 -10.34 0.14
N LEU A 237 -45.67 -9.28 0.94
CA LEU A 237 -44.36 -8.81 1.37
C LEU A 237 -43.70 -9.81 2.32
N GLU A 238 -42.52 -10.31 1.96
CA GLU A 238 -41.76 -11.29 2.76
C GLU A 238 -40.54 -10.68 3.45
N GLU A 239 -39.97 -9.61 2.89
CA GLU A 239 -38.73 -9.00 3.36
C GLU A 239 -38.76 -7.47 3.29
N ILE A 240 -38.31 -6.83 4.36
CA ILE A 240 -38.22 -5.38 4.49
C ILE A 240 -36.77 -4.99 4.80
N ILE A 241 -36.20 -4.09 4.00
CA ILE A 241 -34.96 -3.38 4.30
C ILE A 241 -35.31 -1.90 4.46
N TYR A 242 -35.11 -1.35 5.65
CA TYR A 242 -35.47 0.02 5.98
C TYR A 242 -34.34 0.69 6.75
N GLU A 243 -33.68 1.65 6.12
CA GLU A 243 -32.46 2.27 6.62
C GLU A 243 -32.64 3.79 6.76
N PRO A 244 -33.42 4.23 7.77
CA PRO A 244 -33.70 5.64 7.97
C PRO A 244 -32.47 6.40 8.50
N TRP A 245 -32.59 7.72 8.47
CA TRP A 245 -31.68 8.62 9.14
C TRP A 245 -32.22 9.01 10.50
N HIS A 246 -31.34 9.09 11.49
CA HIS A 246 -31.68 9.76 12.74
C HIS A 246 -31.98 11.23 12.49
N LEU A 247 -33.01 11.75 13.14
CA LEU A 247 -33.41 13.14 12.98
C LEU A 247 -32.44 14.07 13.70
N LEU A 248 -32.17 15.20 13.08
CA LEU A 248 -31.26 16.22 13.61
C LEU A 248 -31.84 16.98 14.82
N GLU A 249 -33.11 16.75 15.19
CA GLU A 249 -33.78 17.44 16.29
C GLU A 249 -34.47 16.44 17.22
N LYS A 250 -34.32 16.64 18.54
CA LYS A 250 -34.79 15.70 19.56
C LYS A 250 -36.32 15.57 19.63
N SER A 251 -37.05 16.69 19.68
CA SER A 251 -38.52 16.65 19.82
C SER A 251 -39.22 15.94 18.64
N PRO A 252 -38.82 16.16 17.38
CA PRO A 252 -39.29 15.33 16.28
C PRO A 252 -38.90 13.86 16.43
N GLN A 253 -37.68 13.53 16.85
CA GLN A 253 -37.28 12.14 17.08
C GLN A 253 -38.15 11.44 18.12
N ASP A 254 -38.49 12.09 19.24
CA ASP A 254 -39.34 11.50 20.27
C ASP A 254 -40.72 11.11 19.70
N ALA A 255 -41.31 11.98 18.86
CA ALA A 255 -42.56 11.65 18.16
C ALA A 255 -42.38 10.52 17.13
N TRP A 256 -41.24 10.46 16.44
CA TRP A 256 -40.91 9.36 15.53
C TRP A 256 -40.80 8.02 16.24
N ASP A 257 -40.26 8.00 17.45
CA ASP A 257 -40.14 6.78 18.26
C ASP A 257 -41.52 6.22 18.65
N GLU A 258 -42.51 7.08 18.92
CA GLU A 258 -43.92 6.65 19.10
C GLU A 258 -44.47 5.99 17.82
N TYR A 259 -44.20 6.59 16.66
CA TYR A 259 -44.60 5.99 15.38
C TYR A 259 -43.83 4.70 15.05
N TYR A 260 -42.57 4.57 15.47
CA TYR A 260 -41.80 3.33 15.33
C TYR A 260 -42.36 2.22 16.20
N GLU A 261 -42.84 2.54 17.40
CA GLU A 261 -43.50 1.58 18.27
C GLU A 261 -44.75 0.98 17.59
N GLU A 262 -45.64 1.84 17.08
CA GLU A 262 -46.84 1.42 16.37
C GLU A 262 -46.48 0.63 15.10
N MET A 263 -45.56 1.16 14.29
CA MET A 263 -45.09 0.54 13.05
C MET A 263 -44.62 -0.90 13.27
N VAL A 264 -43.77 -1.11 14.28
CA VAL A 264 -43.19 -2.43 14.58
C VAL A 264 -44.21 -3.38 15.18
N ARG A 265 -45.06 -2.89 16.08
CA ARG A 265 -46.04 -3.72 16.79
C ARG A 265 -47.19 -4.15 15.87
N GLU A 266 -47.74 -3.22 15.10
CA GLU A 266 -49.04 -3.40 14.45
C GLU A 266 -48.97 -3.38 12.92
N ASN A 267 -48.04 -2.64 12.30
CA ASN A 267 -48.10 -2.37 10.86
C ASN A 267 -47.15 -3.19 9.98
N ILE A 268 -46.24 -3.97 10.55
CA ILE A 268 -45.48 -4.97 9.77
C ILE A 268 -46.47 -6.07 9.33
N PRO A 269 -46.63 -6.35 8.01
CA PRO A 269 -47.54 -7.38 7.53
C PRO A 269 -47.19 -8.78 8.07
N ASP A 270 -48.20 -9.62 8.31
CA ASP A 270 -48.01 -11.00 8.80
C ASP A 270 -47.33 -11.94 7.79
N SER A 271 -47.26 -11.56 6.51
CA SER A 271 -46.49 -12.27 5.48
C SER A 271 -44.97 -12.06 5.61
N VAL A 272 -44.52 -11.05 6.34
CA VAL A 272 -43.09 -10.70 6.48
C VAL A 272 -42.39 -11.74 7.34
N LYS A 273 -41.25 -12.23 6.85
CA LYS A 273 -40.38 -13.19 7.54
C LYS A 273 -39.05 -12.59 7.94
N ARG A 274 -38.56 -11.60 7.18
CA ARG A 274 -37.24 -10.98 7.38
C ARG A 274 -37.33 -9.47 7.46
N ILE A 275 -36.67 -8.88 8.45
CA ILE A 275 -36.51 -7.43 8.57
C ILE A 275 -35.05 -7.05 8.79
N VAL A 276 -34.61 -5.99 8.12
CA VAL A 276 -33.31 -5.33 8.29
C VAL A 276 -33.55 -3.84 8.49
N PHE A 277 -33.47 -3.38 9.74
CA PHE A 277 -33.59 -1.97 10.09
C PHE A 277 -32.25 -1.39 10.53
N PHE A 278 -31.83 -0.29 9.91
CA PHE A 278 -30.55 0.37 10.22
C PHE A 278 -30.74 1.88 10.30
N GLU A 279 -30.91 2.42 11.51
CA GLU A 279 -31.04 3.87 11.70
C GLU A 279 -29.65 4.51 11.77
N ASP A 280 -29.16 5.07 10.65
CA ASP A 280 -27.86 5.74 10.67
C ASP A 280 -27.98 7.16 11.22
N PHE A 281 -27.09 7.50 12.13
CA PHE A 281 -27.01 8.84 12.70
C PHE A 281 -25.73 9.58 12.34
N ASN A 282 -24.81 8.99 11.55
CA ASN A 282 -23.50 9.54 11.15
C ASN A 282 -22.92 10.55 12.17
N GLU A 283 -22.08 10.05 13.08
CA GLU A 283 -21.49 10.81 14.18
C GLU A 283 -20.88 12.16 13.75
N ASN A 284 -20.30 12.24 12.54
CA ASN A 284 -19.70 13.46 12.03
C ASN A 284 -20.75 14.55 11.71
N TYR A 285 -21.90 14.19 11.13
CA TYR A 285 -22.97 15.15 10.87
C TYR A 285 -23.61 15.67 12.16
N LEU A 286 -23.74 14.83 13.19
CA LEU A 286 -24.25 15.28 14.49
C LEU A 286 -23.31 16.29 15.16
N VAL A 287 -21.99 16.09 15.04
CA VAL A 287 -21.00 17.07 15.53
C VAL A 287 -21.19 18.43 14.87
N CYS A 288 -21.30 18.48 13.53
CA CYS A 288 -21.56 19.73 12.78
C CYS A 288 -22.81 20.46 13.27
N PHE A 289 -23.89 19.72 13.48
CA PHE A 289 -25.17 20.27 13.90
C PHE A 289 -25.12 20.77 15.35
N ARG A 290 -24.31 20.14 16.20
CA ARG A 290 -24.15 20.54 17.59
C ARG A 290 -23.30 21.80 17.76
N ASP A 291 -22.34 22.04 16.87
CA ASP A 291 -21.41 23.16 16.98
C ASP A 291 -21.91 24.43 16.26
N SER A 292 -23.11 24.42 15.65
CA SER A 292 -23.74 25.62 15.13
C SER A 292 -24.23 26.57 16.25
N GLU A 293 -23.95 27.87 16.10
CA GLU A 293 -24.37 28.93 17.02
C GLU A 293 -25.85 29.31 16.77
N GLY A 294 -26.70 29.23 17.80
CA GLY A 294 -28.11 29.62 17.72
C GLY A 294 -28.94 29.34 18.98
N LEU A 295 -30.14 29.95 19.07
CA LEU A 295 -31.05 29.90 20.22
C LEU A 295 -31.63 28.50 20.54
N ALA A 296 -31.31 27.48 19.74
CA ALA A 296 -31.88 26.12 19.83
C ALA A 296 -31.02 25.16 20.68
N GLY A 297 -30.25 25.67 21.65
CA GLY A 297 -29.36 24.84 22.49
C GLY A 297 -30.06 23.71 23.26
N LEU A 298 -31.37 23.79 23.46
CA LEU A 298 -32.21 22.79 24.12
C LEU A 298 -32.77 21.69 23.18
N MET A 299 -32.63 21.85 21.85
CA MET A 299 -33.21 20.93 20.85
C MET A 299 -32.15 20.10 20.11
N LYS A 300 -30.88 20.22 20.49
CA LYS A 300 -29.75 19.52 19.85
C LYS A 300 -29.86 18.00 20.06
N PRO A 301 -29.53 17.19 19.04
CA PRO A 301 -29.60 15.74 19.14
C PRO A 301 -28.52 15.21 20.09
N ASP A 302 -28.77 14.05 20.69
CA ASP A 302 -27.79 13.36 21.51
C ASP A 302 -26.59 12.93 20.64
N ARG A 303 -25.37 12.93 21.21
CA ARG A 303 -24.13 12.57 20.45
C ARG A 303 -24.18 11.16 19.85
N VAL A 304 -24.97 10.30 20.47
CA VAL A 304 -25.24 8.92 20.07
C VAL A 304 -26.73 8.72 20.20
N ARG A 305 -27.31 7.97 19.27
CA ARG A 305 -28.74 7.62 19.27
C ARG A 305 -29.17 7.02 20.62
N ILE A 306 -30.16 7.64 21.27
CA ILE A 306 -30.82 7.12 22.49
C ILE A 306 -32.14 6.47 22.10
N THR A 307 -32.29 5.16 22.28
CA THR A 307 -33.51 4.44 21.88
C THR A 307 -34.56 4.37 22.99
N THR A 308 -35.82 4.27 22.59
CA THR A 308 -36.96 4.20 23.52
C THR A 308 -37.27 2.73 23.89
N PRO A 309 -37.51 2.40 25.19
CA PRO A 309 -37.83 1.03 25.61
C PRO A 309 -39.06 0.43 24.94
N ALA A 310 -40.05 1.26 24.61
CA ALA A 310 -41.32 0.83 24.03
C ALA A 310 -41.16 0.20 22.63
N VAL A 311 -40.28 0.78 21.79
CA VAL A 311 -39.94 0.23 20.46
C VAL A 311 -39.22 -1.12 20.60
N GLY A 312 -38.33 -1.26 21.59
CA GLY A 312 -37.65 -2.52 21.87
C GLY A 312 -38.61 -3.62 22.33
N ALA A 313 -39.60 -3.27 23.16
CA ALA A 313 -40.65 -4.20 23.58
C ALA A 313 -41.56 -4.61 22.41
N ALA A 314 -41.95 -3.66 21.55
CA ALA A 314 -42.71 -3.93 20.33
C ALA A 314 -41.96 -4.91 19.41
N LEU A 315 -40.65 -4.70 19.21
CA LEU A 315 -39.81 -5.60 18.41
C LEU A 315 -39.74 -7.00 19.02
N ALA A 316 -39.60 -7.10 20.34
CA ALA A 316 -39.56 -8.38 21.04
C ALA A 316 -40.84 -9.20 20.84
N GLU A 317 -42.01 -8.56 20.93
CA GLU A 317 -43.29 -9.20 20.64
C GLU A 317 -43.42 -9.60 19.16
N ARG A 318 -43.12 -8.68 18.23
CA ARG A 318 -43.24 -8.93 16.79
C ARG A 318 -42.30 -10.04 16.31
N SER A 319 -41.09 -10.10 16.86
CA SER A 319 -40.07 -11.09 16.49
C SER A 319 -40.47 -12.55 16.72
N LEU A 320 -41.50 -12.81 17.54
CA LEU A 320 -42.05 -14.16 17.76
C LEU A 320 -42.55 -14.82 16.46
N ARG A 321 -42.92 -14.00 15.45
CA ARG A 321 -43.45 -14.44 14.16
C ARG A 321 -42.43 -14.36 13.01
N LEU A 322 -41.23 -13.85 13.27
CA LEU A 322 -40.21 -13.60 12.24
C LEU A 322 -39.16 -14.73 12.21
N GLU A 323 -38.55 -14.91 11.03
CA GLU A 323 -37.45 -15.87 10.82
C GLU A 323 -36.07 -15.20 10.92
N SER A 324 -35.96 -13.92 10.53
CA SER A 324 -34.72 -13.14 10.62
C SER A 324 -35.01 -11.72 11.08
N VAL A 325 -34.29 -11.27 12.11
CA VAL A 325 -34.39 -9.93 12.67
C VAL A 325 -33.01 -9.32 12.75
N SER A 326 -32.79 -8.23 12.03
CA SER A 326 -31.58 -7.42 12.11
C SER A 326 -31.98 -5.97 12.36
N VAL A 327 -31.74 -5.46 13.56
CA VAL A 327 -32.14 -4.09 13.94
C VAL A 327 -30.98 -3.39 14.62
N SER A 328 -30.43 -2.39 13.94
CA SER A 328 -29.28 -1.61 14.38
C SER A 328 -29.67 -0.17 14.66
N PHE A 329 -29.25 0.32 15.83
CA PHE A 329 -29.41 1.68 16.38
C PHE A 329 -30.84 2.17 16.62
N LEU A 330 -31.86 1.54 16.01
CA LEU A 330 -33.29 1.83 16.26
C LEU A 330 -33.77 1.25 17.59
N VAL A 331 -33.22 0.10 18.02
CA VAL A 331 -33.59 -0.62 19.24
C VAL A 331 -32.33 -0.98 20.03
N ASP A 332 -32.43 -0.90 21.36
CA ASP A 332 -31.41 -1.49 22.25
C ASP A 332 -31.76 -2.93 22.61
N ALA A 333 -30.79 -3.84 22.51
CA ALA A 333 -30.95 -5.24 22.86
C ALA A 333 -31.42 -5.45 24.32
N ALA A 334 -31.04 -4.57 25.25
CA ALA A 334 -31.50 -4.64 26.63
C ALA A 334 -33.03 -4.45 26.72
N HIS A 335 -33.58 -3.48 25.98
CA HIS A 335 -35.03 -3.26 25.92
C HIS A 335 -35.76 -4.47 25.33
N PHE A 336 -35.20 -5.05 24.26
CA PHE A 336 -35.75 -6.26 23.63
C PHE A 336 -35.82 -7.44 24.60
N PHE A 337 -34.72 -7.77 25.28
CA PHE A 337 -34.70 -8.95 26.16
C PHE A 337 -35.47 -8.74 27.47
N ASN A 338 -35.49 -7.52 28.01
CA ASN A 338 -36.21 -7.20 29.25
C ASN A 338 -37.72 -7.22 29.08
N ALA A 339 -38.23 -7.00 27.86
CA ALA A 339 -39.66 -7.10 27.56
C ALA A 339 -40.21 -8.54 27.54
N ARG A 340 -39.34 -9.56 27.63
CA ARG A 340 -39.73 -10.98 27.53
C ARG A 340 -40.81 -11.37 28.56
N GLN A 341 -41.89 -11.96 28.07
CA GLN A 341 -42.89 -12.60 28.92
C GLN A 341 -42.57 -14.08 29.23
N PRO A 342 -43.00 -14.61 30.41
CA PRO A 342 -42.71 -16.00 30.80
C PRO A 342 -43.27 -17.09 29.89
N HIS A 343 -44.27 -16.78 29.04
CA HIS A 343 -44.90 -17.72 28.11
C HIS A 343 -44.35 -17.62 26.68
N TRP A 344 -43.50 -16.63 26.38
CA TRP A 344 -42.95 -16.42 25.03
C TRP A 344 -41.93 -17.48 24.63
N ARG A 345 -41.98 -17.84 23.35
CA ARG A 345 -41.10 -18.80 22.66
C ARG A 345 -41.00 -18.41 21.17
N TRP A 346 -39.79 -18.35 20.62
CA TRP A 346 -39.54 -17.94 19.24
C TRP A 346 -39.37 -19.16 18.33
N ASP A 347 -40.48 -19.74 17.88
CA ASP A 347 -40.44 -21.02 17.17
C ASP A 347 -39.87 -20.95 15.74
N GLN A 348 -39.80 -19.76 15.15
CA GLN A 348 -39.34 -19.55 13.77
C GLN A 348 -38.01 -18.81 13.63
N LEU A 349 -37.56 -18.09 14.68
CA LEU A 349 -36.41 -17.19 14.61
C LEU A 349 -35.09 -17.96 14.43
N ARG A 350 -34.37 -17.65 13.34
CA ARG A 350 -33.08 -18.24 12.95
C ARG A 350 -31.92 -17.26 13.13
N PHE A 351 -32.13 -15.99 12.80
CA PHE A 351 -31.10 -14.95 12.86
C PHE A 351 -31.58 -13.78 13.72
N LEU A 352 -30.76 -13.36 14.67
CA LEU A 352 -31.02 -12.20 15.51
C LEU A 352 -29.77 -11.33 15.65
N HIS A 353 -29.79 -10.14 15.05
CA HIS A 353 -28.73 -9.14 15.15
C HIS A 353 -29.30 -7.87 15.79
N LEU A 354 -28.75 -7.47 16.94
CA LEU A 354 -29.19 -6.29 17.67
C LEU A 354 -28.01 -5.46 18.14
N THR A 355 -28.17 -4.14 18.15
CA THR A 355 -27.21 -3.24 18.79
C THR A 355 -27.53 -3.03 20.27
N SER A 356 -26.54 -2.74 21.10
CA SER A 356 -26.79 -2.22 22.46
C SER A 356 -25.77 -1.18 22.87
N ARG A 357 -26.26 -0.09 23.45
CA ARG A 357 -25.43 0.99 23.99
C ARG A 357 -24.68 0.58 25.25
N LEU A 358 -25.12 -0.47 25.94
CA LEU A 358 -24.39 -1.03 27.08
C LEU A 358 -23.03 -1.56 26.66
N MET A 359 -22.87 -1.99 25.40
CA MET A 359 -21.67 -2.61 24.88
C MET A 359 -20.61 -1.56 24.49
N THR A 360 -20.16 -0.78 25.48
CA THR A 360 -19.05 0.19 25.39
C THR A 360 -18.10 -0.02 26.58
N PRO A 361 -16.79 0.27 26.44
CA PRO A 361 -15.83 0.16 27.54
C PRO A 361 -16.09 1.17 28.67
N SER A 362 -16.85 2.24 28.39
CA SER A 362 -17.26 3.24 29.38
C SER A 362 -18.33 2.75 30.36
N ASN A 363 -19.08 1.71 30.01
CA ASN A 363 -20.11 1.12 30.88
C ASN A 363 -19.53 0.01 31.77
N GLY A 364 -20.22 -0.30 32.87
CA GLY A 364 -19.73 -1.28 33.84
C GLY A 364 -19.74 -2.71 33.26
N SER A 365 -18.62 -3.44 33.38
CA SER A 365 -18.52 -4.87 32.99
C SER A 365 -19.65 -5.74 33.55
N ALA A 366 -20.21 -5.39 34.72
CA ALA A 366 -21.35 -6.07 35.31
C ALA A 366 -22.63 -5.99 34.45
N GLU A 367 -22.95 -4.82 33.91
CA GLU A 367 -24.16 -4.56 33.11
C GLU A 367 -24.09 -5.29 31.77
N ILE A 368 -22.92 -5.29 31.13
CA ILE A 368 -22.68 -6.00 29.88
C ILE A 368 -22.86 -7.51 30.11
N ASN A 369 -22.25 -8.05 31.16
CA ASN A 369 -22.41 -9.46 31.50
C ASN A 369 -23.87 -9.83 31.85
N GLU A 370 -24.63 -8.94 32.48
CA GLU A 370 -26.06 -9.15 32.75
C GLU A 370 -26.88 -9.20 31.46
N LEU A 371 -26.62 -8.30 30.50
CA LEU A 371 -27.24 -8.32 29.18
C LEU A 371 -26.93 -9.64 28.45
N LEU A 372 -25.66 -10.03 28.37
CA LEU A 372 -25.23 -11.25 27.70
C LEU A 372 -25.80 -12.51 28.35
N GLN A 373 -25.94 -12.53 29.68
CA GLN A 373 -26.59 -13.61 30.40
C GLN A 373 -28.08 -13.66 30.09
N THR A 374 -28.77 -12.52 30.08
CA THR A 374 -30.20 -12.42 29.80
C THR A 374 -30.50 -12.87 28.38
N ALA A 375 -29.68 -12.48 27.40
CA ALA A 375 -29.76 -12.96 26.03
C ALA A 375 -29.69 -14.49 25.95
N GLY A 376 -28.75 -15.12 26.67
CA GLY A 376 -28.65 -16.59 26.74
C GLY A 376 -29.88 -17.25 27.36
N ARG A 377 -30.50 -16.64 28.38
CA ARG A 377 -31.76 -17.12 28.99
C ARG A 377 -32.94 -17.02 28.03
N CYS A 378 -32.92 -16.07 27.09
CA CYS A 378 -33.92 -15.94 26.04
C CYS A 378 -33.66 -16.95 24.90
N ALA A 379 -32.41 -17.08 24.46
CA ALA A 379 -31.98 -17.95 23.36
C ALA A 379 -32.34 -19.44 23.59
N ILE A 380 -32.40 -19.91 24.84
CA ILE A 380 -32.84 -21.29 25.15
C ILE A 380 -34.30 -21.60 24.75
N ARG A 381 -35.07 -20.57 24.38
CA ARG A 381 -36.45 -20.64 23.90
C ARG A 381 -36.57 -20.31 22.41
N MET A 382 -35.46 -20.32 21.68
CA MET A 382 -35.39 -20.07 20.24
C MET A 382 -34.90 -21.36 19.54
N PRO A 383 -35.76 -22.37 19.33
CA PRO A 383 -35.36 -23.71 18.86
C PRO A 383 -34.71 -23.76 17.48
N LYS A 384 -34.90 -22.75 16.63
CA LYS A 384 -34.32 -22.67 15.28
C LYS A 384 -33.17 -21.67 15.16
N LEU A 385 -32.69 -21.13 16.29
CA LEU A 385 -31.65 -20.10 16.28
C LEU A 385 -30.33 -20.65 15.74
N GLU A 386 -29.85 -20.03 14.65
CA GLU A 386 -28.59 -20.34 13.99
C GLU A 386 -27.50 -19.36 14.38
N VAL A 387 -27.83 -18.05 14.38
CA VAL A 387 -26.90 -16.98 14.74
C VAL A 387 -27.59 -15.95 15.61
N LEU A 388 -26.95 -15.56 16.70
CA LEU A 388 -27.31 -14.39 17.49
C LEU A 388 -26.09 -13.51 17.67
N THR A 389 -26.18 -12.26 17.25
CA THR A 389 -25.13 -11.27 17.42
C THR A 389 -25.64 -10.04 18.14
N LEU A 390 -25.00 -9.71 19.26
CA LEU A 390 -25.13 -8.42 19.92
C LEU A 390 -23.89 -7.61 19.65
N TRP A 391 -24.02 -6.39 19.15
CA TRP A 391 -22.86 -5.60 18.77
C TRP A 391 -23.04 -4.12 19.06
N ASN A 392 -21.94 -3.40 19.01
CA ASN A 392 -21.93 -1.95 19.00
C ASN A 392 -20.69 -1.46 18.26
N GLY A 393 -20.84 -0.32 17.59
CA GLY A 393 -19.75 0.34 16.88
C GLY A 393 -19.92 1.83 17.04
N ALA A 394 -18.93 2.49 17.62
CA ALA A 394 -18.83 3.94 17.73
C ALA A 394 -17.41 4.36 17.35
N ARG A 395 -17.20 5.66 17.11
CA ARG A 395 -15.85 6.16 16.80
C ARG A 395 -14.86 5.81 17.92
N GLY A 396 -13.82 5.06 17.56
CA GLY A 396 -12.75 4.57 18.43
C GLY A 396 -13.02 3.22 19.10
N GLU A 397 -14.25 2.71 19.09
CA GLU A 397 -14.62 1.49 19.83
C GLU A 397 -15.65 0.62 19.11
N ALA A 398 -15.38 -0.68 19.01
CA ALA A 398 -16.32 -1.65 18.44
C ALA A 398 -16.25 -2.98 19.16
N CYS A 399 -17.39 -3.66 19.29
CA CYS A 399 -17.45 -5.01 19.81
C CYS A 399 -18.65 -5.79 19.25
N ALA A 400 -18.50 -7.11 19.18
CA ALA A 400 -19.53 -8.06 18.81
C ALA A 400 -19.43 -9.31 19.69
N PHE A 401 -20.57 -9.71 20.24
CA PHE A 401 -20.79 -10.98 20.89
C PHE A 401 -21.65 -11.84 19.98
N THR A 402 -21.08 -12.92 19.44
CA THR A 402 -21.76 -13.78 18.45
C THR A 402 -21.84 -15.22 18.93
N TYR A 403 -23.05 -15.77 18.95
CA TYR A 403 -23.29 -17.20 19.09
C TYR A 403 -23.60 -17.81 17.73
N ARG A 404 -22.96 -18.94 17.39
CA ARG A 404 -23.26 -19.74 16.19
C ARG A 404 -23.62 -21.17 16.58
N GLN A 405 -24.77 -21.65 16.11
CA GLN A 405 -25.26 -23.00 16.42
C GLN A 405 -24.44 -24.10 15.70
N GLN A 406 -24.04 -23.83 14.45
CA GLN A 406 -23.40 -24.79 13.54
C GLN A 406 -22.18 -25.48 14.18
N ASP A 407 -21.33 -24.70 14.85
CA ASP A 407 -20.12 -25.15 15.53
C ASP A 407 -20.19 -25.02 17.06
N ALA A 408 -21.38 -24.72 17.61
CA ALA A 408 -21.61 -24.46 19.03
C ALA A 408 -20.61 -23.44 19.62
N SER A 409 -20.29 -22.38 18.87
CA SER A 409 -19.29 -21.41 19.27
C SER A 409 -19.89 -20.13 19.85
N LEU A 410 -19.16 -19.54 20.78
CA LEU A 410 -19.40 -18.21 21.31
C LEU A 410 -18.16 -17.35 21.09
N THR A 411 -18.28 -16.29 20.30
CA THR A 411 -17.16 -15.39 19.96
C THR A 411 -17.38 -14.01 20.54
N TRP A 412 -16.42 -13.51 21.33
CA TRP A 412 -16.27 -12.09 21.65
C TRP A 412 -15.22 -11.50 20.73
N ARG A 413 -15.62 -10.65 19.78
CA ARG A 413 -14.71 -9.92 18.90
C ARG A 413 -14.79 -8.43 19.20
N ALA A 414 -13.71 -7.77 19.60
CA ALA A 414 -13.78 -6.37 20.02
C ALA A 414 -12.44 -5.62 19.96
N SER A 415 -12.49 -4.28 19.89
CA SER A 415 -11.31 -3.40 19.99
C SER A 415 -10.82 -3.19 21.43
N TRP A 416 -11.53 -3.76 22.41
CA TRP A 416 -11.25 -3.70 23.84
C TRP A 416 -11.65 -5.03 24.49
N ASP A 417 -11.02 -5.39 25.62
CA ASP A 417 -11.27 -6.67 26.28
C ASP A 417 -12.41 -6.59 27.31
N LEU A 418 -13.20 -7.66 27.38
CA LEU A 418 -14.26 -7.87 28.38
C LEU A 418 -14.04 -9.21 29.07
N GLU A 419 -13.96 -9.20 30.39
CA GLU A 419 -14.03 -10.44 31.17
C GLU A 419 -15.47 -10.95 31.21
N LEU A 420 -15.71 -12.07 30.51
CA LEU A 420 -17.00 -12.75 30.51
C LEU A 420 -17.12 -13.61 31.78
N LYS A 421 -18.19 -13.39 32.55
CA LYS A 421 -18.45 -14.12 33.80
C LYS A 421 -18.93 -15.55 33.53
N ASP A 422 -18.66 -16.46 34.46
CA ASP A 422 -19.16 -17.85 34.45
C ASP A 422 -20.69 -17.96 34.30
N SER A 423 -21.42 -16.95 34.77
CA SER A 423 -22.86 -16.88 34.65
C SER A 423 -23.34 -16.72 33.20
N VAL A 424 -22.54 -16.08 32.34
CA VAL A 424 -22.77 -15.95 30.89
C VAL A 424 -22.45 -17.28 30.22
N PHE A 425 -21.28 -17.87 30.50
CA PHE A 425 -20.90 -19.18 29.96
C PHE A 425 -21.93 -20.26 30.31
N GLY A 426 -22.38 -20.30 31.56
CA GLY A 426 -23.39 -21.25 32.01
C GLY A 426 -24.76 -21.08 31.33
N ALA A 427 -25.13 -19.87 30.91
CA ALA A 427 -26.36 -19.63 30.16
C ALA A 427 -26.24 -20.15 28.71
N TRP A 428 -25.17 -19.77 28.01
CA TRP A 428 -24.96 -20.13 26.60
C TRP A 428 -24.59 -21.60 26.40
N LYS A 429 -23.86 -22.21 27.34
CA LYS A 429 -23.60 -23.66 27.35
C LYS A 429 -24.91 -24.47 27.42
N LYS A 430 -25.93 -24.00 28.14
CA LYS A 430 -27.26 -24.65 28.16
C LYS A 430 -27.98 -24.54 26.82
N VAL A 431 -27.82 -23.41 26.10
CA VAL A 431 -28.37 -23.23 24.74
C VAL A 431 -27.70 -24.21 23.79
N ALA A 432 -26.36 -24.23 23.77
CA ALA A 432 -25.57 -25.13 22.93
C ALA A 432 -25.87 -26.60 23.22
N TYR A 433 -25.92 -27.02 24.49
CA TYR A 433 -26.25 -28.40 24.86
C TYR A 433 -27.65 -28.83 24.40
N LYS A 434 -28.61 -27.91 24.40
CA LYS A 434 -29.98 -28.21 24.01
C LYS A 434 -30.17 -28.31 22.49
N TYR A 435 -29.44 -27.50 21.72
CA TYR A 435 -29.71 -27.29 20.30
C TYR A 435 -28.55 -27.64 19.35
N SER A 436 -27.36 -27.94 19.87
CA SER A 436 -26.21 -28.38 19.08
C SER A 436 -25.69 -29.73 19.57
N ARG A 437 -25.07 -30.50 18.67
CA ARG A 437 -24.43 -31.79 18.97
C ARG A 437 -22.91 -31.68 19.11
N HIS A 438 -22.37 -30.47 18.94
CA HIS A 438 -20.94 -30.18 19.00
C HIS A 438 -20.52 -29.76 20.41
N GLU A 439 -19.22 -29.85 20.69
CA GLU A 439 -18.64 -29.32 21.92
C GLU A 439 -18.76 -27.80 21.95
N PHE A 440 -19.09 -27.24 23.12
CA PHE A 440 -19.27 -25.79 23.26
C PHE A 440 -17.92 -25.10 23.42
N HIS A 441 -17.60 -24.18 22.50
CA HIS A 441 -16.32 -23.47 22.49
C HIS A 441 -16.53 -21.96 22.66
N VAL A 442 -15.58 -21.31 23.34
CA VAL A 442 -15.56 -19.85 23.50
C VAL A 442 -14.30 -19.31 22.85
N LYS A 443 -14.44 -18.28 22.02
CA LYS A 443 -13.34 -17.59 21.32
C LYS A 443 -13.33 -16.12 21.72
N LYS A 444 -12.14 -15.56 21.90
CA LYS A 444 -11.92 -14.12 22.01
C LYS A 444 -11.03 -13.68 20.85
N GLU A 445 -11.44 -12.65 20.14
CA GLU A 445 -10.75 -12.11 18.97
C GLU A 445 -10.57 -10.60 19.15
N ALA A 446 -9.33 -10.12 19.09
CA ALA A 446 -9.05 -8.69 19.21
C ALA A 446 -9.16 -8.00 17.85
N VAL A 447 -9.83 -6.85 17.80
CA VAL A 447 -9.84 -5.94 16.65
C VAL A 447 -8.78 -4.89 16.90
N LYS A 448 -7.66 -4.94 16.16
CA LYS A 448 -6.52 -4.02 16.33
C LYS A 448 -6.65 -2.72 15.52
N TYR A 449 -7.71 -2.59 14.73
CA TYR A 449 -7.93 -1.47 13.82
C TYR A 449 -8.70 -0.33 14.50
N TRP A 450 -8.40 0.91 14.11
CA TRP A 450 -9.13 2.09 14.57
C TRP A 450 -10.52 2.16 13.91
N ILE A 451 -11.56 2.34 14.73
CA ILE A 451 -12.95 2.36 14.26
C ILE A 451 -13.34 3.82 13.96
N GLU A 452 -13.50 4.16 12.69
CA GLU A 452 -13.82 5.55 12.28
C GLU A 452 -15.31 5.78 12.08
N SER A 453 -16.07 4.71 11.83
CA SER A 453 -17.49 4.76 11.51
C SER A 453 -18.20 3.44 11.82
N HIS A 454 -19.53 3.47 11.78
CA HIS A 454 -20.36 2.25 11.86
C HIS A 454 -19.96 1.21 10.80
N ALA A 455 -19.54 1.63 9.60
CA ALA A 455 -19.14 0.70 8.56
C ALA A 455 -17.80 0.01 8.86
N HIS A 456 -16.80 0.72 9.41
CA HIS A 456 -15.57 0.08 9.91
C HIS A 456 -15.90 -0.95 11.00
N ALA A 457 -16.80 -0.60 11.93
CA ALA A 457 -17.24 -1.55 12.94
C ALA A 457 -17.86 -2.81 12.31
N ILE A 458 -18.78 -2.65 11.35
CA ILE A 458 -19.43 -3.78 10.65
C ILE A 458 -18.41 -4.68 9.95
N GLU A 459 -17.47 -4.08 9.20
CA GLU A 459 -16.44 -4.82 8.44
C GLU A 459 -15.47 -5.56 9.36
N PHE A 460 -14.88 -4.87 10.35
CA PHE A 460 -13.89 -5.49 11.24
C PHE A 460 -14.51 -6.49 12.22
N LEU A 461 -15.76 -6.29 12.64
CA LEU A 461 -16.49 -7.25 13.46
C LEU A 461 -16.98 -8.47 12.66
N GLY A 462 -16.90 -8.43 11.32
CA GLY A 462 -17.35 -9.52 10.44
C GLY A 462 -18.86 -9.72 10.51
N LEU A 463 -19.62 -8.62 10.49
CA LEU A 463 -21.08 -8.64 10.59
C LEU A 463 -21.71 -8.68 9.20
N ASP A 464 -22.32 -9.81 8.87
CA ASP A 464 -23.06 -9.98 7.62
C ASP A 464 -24.54 -9.57 7.81
N HIS A 465 -25.14 -9.00 6.76
CA HIS A 465 -26.59 -8.73 6.69
C HIS A 465 -27.16 -7.77 7.76
N VAL A 466 -26.35 -6.88 8.33
CA VAL A 466 -26.79 -5.81 9.25
C VAL A 466 -27.23 -4.53 8.54
N VAL A 467 -26.75 -4.31 7.32
CA VAL A 467 -27.05 -3.18 6.46
C VAL A 467 -26.92 -3.62 4.99
N ASP A 468 -27.62 -2.98 4.04
CA ASP A 468 -27.47 -3.24 2.61
C ASP A 468 -26.04 -2.85 2.15
N ASP A 469 -25.42 -3.68 1.31
CA ASP A 469 -24.02 -3.50 0.89
C ASP A 469 -23.76 -2.13 0.26
N VAL A 470 -24.74 -1.60 -0.47
CA VAL A 470 -24.66 -0.29 -1.13
C VAL A 470 -24.62 0.82 -0.07
N SER A 471 -25.37 0.63 1.00
CA SER A 471 -25.39 1.53 2.15
C SER A 471 -24.10 1.45 2.95
N LEU A 472 -23.53 0.26 3.15
CA LEU A 472 -22.24 0.07 3.79
C LEU A 472 -21.13 0.85 3.07
N VAL A 473 -21.02 0.70 1.75
CA VAL A 473 -20.05 1.42 0.91
C VAL A 473 -20.24 2.94 1.04
N GLN A 474 -21.49 3.39 1.07
CA GLN A 474 -21.81 4.80 1.19
C GLN A 474 -21.45 5.37 2.58
N ILE A 475 -21.62 4.61 3.66
CA ILE A 475 -21.19 5.02 5.01
C ILE A 475 -19.65 5.18 5.06
N LEU A 476 -18.90 4.26 4.45
CA LEU A 476 -17.43 4.39 4.35
C LEU A 476 -17.03 5.68 3.60
N ALA A 477 -17.64 5.94 2.45
CA ALA A 477 -17.32 7.11 1.63
C ALA A 477 -17.58 8.45 2.34
N GLU A 478 -18.59 8.51 3.22
CA GLU A 478 -18.92 9.72 3.99
C GLU A 478 -17.94 10.01 5.12
N ASN A 479 -17.31 8.98 5.69
CA ASN A 479 -16.48 9.12 6.89
C ASN A 479 -14.98 9.28 6.59
N ARG A 480 -14.50 8.88 5.41
CA ARG A 480 -13.09 9.07 4.96
C ARG A 480 -12.58 10.53 4.94
N ARG A 481 -13.46 11.53 5.08
CA ARG A 481 -13.11 12.95 4.87
C ARG A 481 -13.19 13.81 6.14
N TRP A 482 -13.61 13.24 7.27
CA TRP A 482 -13.89 13.98 8.51
C TRP A 482 -12.79 13.83 9.58
N ASP A 483 -11.57 13.48 9.16
CA ASP A 483 -10.43 13.45 10.06
C ASP A 483 -9.96 14.87 10.39
N ASN A 484 -10.41 15.31 11.57
CA ASN A 484 -9.77 16.20 12.54
C ASN A 484 -8.96 17.42 12.00
N PRO A 485 -9.46 18.66 12.15
CA PRO A 485 -8.76 19.90 11.80
C PRO A 485 -7.53 20.24 12.68
N LEU A 486 -7.27 19.47 13.75
CA LEU A 486 -6.12 19.71 14.64
C LEU A 486 -5.01 18.67 14.52
N PHE A 487 -5.25 17.58 13.79
CA PHE A 487 -4.25 16.62 13.36
C PHE A 487 -4.79 15.94 12.11
N HIS A 488 -4.35 16.36 10.91
CA HIS A 488 -3.97 15.50 9.78
C HIS A 488 -3.79 16.32 8.49
N PHE A 489 -2.65 16.06 7.84
CA PHE A 489 -2.55 16.10 6.39
C PHE A 489 -3.41 14.95 5.85
N ASP A 490 -4.19 15.22 4.79
CA ASP A 490 -4.98 14.29 3.97
C ASP A 490 -4.56 12.82 4.14
N SER A 491 -5.47 11.96 4.60
CA SER A 491 -5.30 10.51 4.69
C SER A 491 -4.97 9.92 3.30
N SER A 492 -3.68 9.74 3.05
CA SER A 492 -3.13 8.92 1.97
C SER A 492 -1.94 8.18 2.55
N GLU A 493 -2.18 7.02 3.18
CA GLU A 493 -1.09 6.23 3.71
C GLU A 493 -0.23 5.73 2.53
N THR A 494 1.01 6.22 2.46
CA THR A 494 2.04 5.72 1.56
C THR A 494 2.88 4.71 2.32
N PHE A 495 2.91 3.48 1.84
CA PHE A 495 3.76 2.45 2.41
C PHE A 495 5.20 2.62 1.95
N VAL A 496 6.11 2.59 2.92
CA VAL A 496 7.55 2.41 2.76
C VAL A 496 7.94 1.19 3.57
N GLY A 497 7.32 0.04 3.33
CA GLY A 497 7.56 -1.15 4.11
C GLY A 497 8.31 -2.26 3.37
N TYR A 498 8.85 -3.16 4.17
CA TYR A 498 9.94 -4.05 3.82
C TYR A 498 9.49 -5.51 3.89
N PRO A 499 9.68 -6.29 2.82
CA PRO A 499 9.44 -7.72 2.87
C PRO A 499 10.40 -8.56 3.72
N GLY A 500 10.09 -9.80 4.10
CA GLY A 500 8.89 -10.56 3.78
C GLY A 500 9.06 -12.06 3.59
N TYR A 501 10.11 -12.50 2.89
CA TYR A 501 10.60 -13.88 2.88
C TYR A 501 12.08 -13.78 2.52
N MET A 502 12.93 -14.17 3.47
CA MET A 502 14.40 -14.04 3.47
C MET A 502 14.99 -12.69 2.97
N GLU A 503 15.48 -11.95 3.99
CA GLU A 503 16.60 -11.00 4.03
C GLU A 503 16.47 -9.56 3.46
N GLU A 504 16.89 -8.66 4.36
CA GLU A 504 17.24 -7.23 4.24
C GLU A 504 16.13 -6.16 4.30
N GLU A 505 16.52 -5.09 5.00
CA GLU A 505 15.76 -4.31 6.00
C GLU A 505 16.10 -2.83 5.85
N GLU A 506 15.50 -1.93 6.64
CA GLU A 506 15.65 -0.46 6.71
C GLU A 506 17.06 0.05 6.59
N GLY A 507 17.60 -0.06 5.38
CA GLY A 507 18.86 0.50 5.00
C GLY A 507 18.71 1.99 4.70
N PRO A 508 19.78 2.60 4.20
CA PRO A 508 19.76 4.00 3.75
C PRO A 508 18.61 4.28 2.76
N ALA A 509 18.19 3.29 1.97
CA ALA A 509 17.18 3.45 0.94
C ALA A 509 15.79 3.84 1.47
N GLY A 510 15.15 3.03 2.32
CA GLY A 510 13.81 3.41 2.77
C GLY A 510 13.80 4.36 3.97
N LEU A 511 14.91 4.50 4.71
CA LEU A 511 15.06 5.64 5.65
C LEU A 511 14.99 6.97 4.91
N THR A 512 15.73 7.10 3.80
CA THR A 512 15.66 8.29 2.95
C THR A 512 14.36 8.40 2.17
N ALA A 513 13.74 7.28 1.77
CA ALA A 513 12.42 7.31 1.14
C ALA A 513 11.32 7.77 2.09
N LEU A 514 11.27 7.27 3.31
CA LEU A 514 10.36 7.73 4.35
C LEU A 514 10.51 9.22 4.55
N LYS A 515 11.75 9.70 4.75
CA LYS A 515 12.04 11.13 4.90
C LYS A 515 11.57 11.94 3.69
N ASN A 516 11.94 11.54 2.47
CA ASN A 516 11.64 12.29 1.26
C ASN A 516 10.15 12.30 0.92
N LEU A 517 9.42 11.21 1.15
CA LEU A 517 7.97 11.15 0.98
C LEU A 517 7.26 12.04 2.00
N ARG A 518 7.66 12.01 3.27
CA ARG A 518 7.13 12.92 4.31
C ARG A 518 7.41 14.38 3.98
N GLU A 519 8.59 14.68 3.42
CA GLU A 519 8.97 16.02 2.99
C GLU A 519 8.08 16.56 1.86
N GLU A 520 7.64 15.70 0.92
CA GLU A 520 6.68 16.07 -0.13
C GLU A 520 5.21 16.01 0.32
N GLY A 521 4.96 15.70 1.60
CA GLY A 521 3.63 15.75 2.22
C GLY A 521 2.82 14.45 2.15
N PHE A 522 3.43 13.31 1.81
CA PHE A 522 2.76 12.01 1.88
C PHE A 522 2.61 11.53 3.32
N ASP A 523 1.53 10.80 3.62
CA ASP A 523 1.39 10.12 4.91
C ASP A 523 2.16 8.80 4.93
N ALA A 524 3.49 8.88 4.96
CA ALA A 524 4.33 7.71 4.83
C ALA A 524 4.58 6.97 6.15
N VAL A 525 4.39 5.64 6.13
CA VAL A 525 4.74 4.72 7.22
C VAL A 525 5.73 3.67 6.70
N ALA A 526 6.72 3.33 7.52
CA ALA A 526 7.65 2.26 7.24
C ALA A 526 7.47 1.07 8.17
N PHE A 527 7.79 -0.13 7.68
CA PHE A 527 7.67 -1.39 8.41
C PHE A 527 9.01 -2.09 8.46
N GLU A 528 9.57 -2.23 9.64
CA GLU A 528 10.88 -2.82 9.86
C GLU A 528 10.74 -4.10 10.68
N ARG A 529 11.41 -5.18 10.29
CA ARG A 529 11.39 -6.45 11.04
C ARG A 529 12.39 -6.46 12.20
N ARG A 530 13.51 -5.73 12.09
CA ARG A 530 14.43 -5.42 13.19
C ARG A 530 13.78 -4.48 14.21
N ASP A 531 14.49 -4.26 15.30
CA ASP A 531 14.14 -3.32 16.37
C ASP A 531 14.85 -1.96 16.23
N SER A 532 15.62 -1.77 15.15
CA SER A 532 16.49 -0.62 14.91
C SER A 532 16.66 -0.33 13.42
N VAL A 533 17.00 0.92 13.09
CA VAL A 533 17.28 1.33 11.70
C VAL A 533 18.71 0.98 11.30
N GLY A 534 18.99 0.95 9.99
CA GLY A 534 20.33 0.80 9.42
C GLY A 534 20.51 -0.43 8.51
N GLY A 535 19.54 -1.35 8.49
CA GLY A 535 19.52 -2.50 7.58
C GLY A 535 20.78 -3.34 7.74
N LEU A 536 21.53 -3.54 6.65
CA LEU A 536 22.82 -4.24 6.65
C LEU A 536 23.77 -3.76 7.78
N TRP A 537 23.76 -2.48 8.13
CA TRP A 537 24.67 -1.88 9.12
C TRP A 537 24.23 -2.06 10.57
N ALA A 538 22.95 -2.41 10.81
CA ALA A 538 22.44 -2.73 12.12
C ALA A 538 22.85 -4.15 12.54
N TYR A 539 23.91 -4.31 13.32
CA TYR A 539 24.44 -5.65 13.61
C TYR A 539 23.46 -6.53 14.39
N SER A 540 23.39 -7.79 14.02
CA SER A 540 22.63 -8.81 14.73
C SER A 540 23.37 -10.14 14.75
N GLU A 541 23.37 -10.80 15.92
CA GLU A 541 23.88 -12.15 16.09
C GLU A 541 22.98 -13.21 15.43
N ASN A 542 21.68 -12.92 15.22
CA ASN A 542 20.75 -13.87 14.59
C ASN A 542 21.20 -14.18 13.14
N PRO A 543 21.50 -15.46 12.78
CA PRO A 543 21.92 -15.87 11.43
C PRO A 543 20.88 -15.55 10.32
N GLU A 544 19.60 -15.39 10.65
CA GLU A 544 18.52 -15.09 9.71
C GLU A 544 18.56 -13.65 9.13
N TYR A 545 19.39 -12.79 9.71
CA TYR A 545 19.54 -11.39 9.31
C TYR A 545 20.86 -11.17 8.57
N THR A 546 20.82 -10.77 7.30
CA THR A 546 22.05 -10.33 6.62
C THR A 546 22.56 -9.04 7.26
N THR A 547 23.83 -9.02 7.64
CA THR A 547 24.48 -7.88 8.29
C THR A 547 25.95 -7.83 7.90
N ALA A 548 26.51 -6.62 7.89
CA ALA A 548 27.95 -6.42 7.79
C ALA A 548 28.66 -7.08 8.99
N LEU A 549 29.87 -7.58 8.77
CA LEU A 549 30.68 -8.18 9.84
C LEU A 549 31.02 -7.13 10.89
N ASP A 550 31.28 -7.56 12.12
CA ASP A 550 31.49 -6.61 13.21
C ASP A 550 32.74 -5.72 12.98
N ASP A 551 33.76 -6.27 12.32
CA ASP A 551 34.99 -5.57 11.92
C ASP A 551 34.91 -4.91 10.53
N THR A 552 33.78 -5.01 9.83
CA THR A 552 33.60 -4.35 8.53
C THR A 552 33.73 -2.84 8.69
N ILE A 553 34.49 -2.25 7.77
CA ILE A 553 34.65 -0.80 7.59
C ILE A 553 34.18 -0.42 6.20
N THR A 554 33.62 0.77 6.03
CA THR A 554 33.07 1.20 4.76
C THR A 554 34.14 1.21 3.66
N ASN A 555 33.73 0.87 2.44
CA ASN A 555 34.60 0.94 1.26
C ASN A 555 34.67 2.34 0.66
N VAL A 556 33.76 3.22 1.10
CA VAL A 556 33.60 4.60 0.64
C VAL A 556 33.88 5.53 1.82
N SER A 557 34.61 6.60 1.55
CA SER A 557 35.05 7.56 2.55
C SER A 557 33.93 8.50 3.00
N LYS A 558 34.07 9.08 4.19
CA LYS A 558 33.12 10.07 4.73
C LYS A 558 32.94 11.31 3.85
N PHE A 559 33.93 11.64 3.01
CA PHE A 559 33.91 12.83 2.17
C PHE A 559 32.89 12.77 1.04
N VAL A 560 32.38 11.57 0.70
CA VAL A 560 31.39 11.36 -0.38
C VAL A 560 30.17 10.54 0.08
N SER A 561 30.05 10.26 1.38
CA SER A 561 29.04 9.33 1.92
C SER A 561 27.93 9.94 2.77
N GLY A 562 28.01 11.22 3.14
CA GLY A 562 26.92 11.88 3.85
C GLY A 562 25.69 12.07 2.98
N PHE A 563 24.50 12.07 3.56
CA PHE A 563 23.23 12.45 2.94
C PHE A 563 23.15 13.96 2.71
N SER A 564 22.32 14.35 1.73
CA SER A 564 22.32 15.68 1.13
C SER A 564 22.06 16.84 2.09
N ASP A 565 21.33 16.59 3.19
CA ASP A 565 21.04 17.54 4.26
C ASP A 565 21.48 17.06 5.65
N PHE A 566 22.37 16.06 5.71
CA PHE A 566 22.89 15.53 6.97
C PHE A 566 24.33 15.03 6.82
N PRO A 567 25.34 15.91 6.96
CA PRO A 567 26.74 15.54 6.81
C PRO A 567 27.22 14.51 7.83
N ILE A 568 28.19 13.67 7.42
CA ILE A 568 28.90 12.80 8.37
C ILE A 568 29.66 13.67 9.40
N PRO A 569 29.60 13.38 10.70
CA PRO A 569 30.34 14.11 11.73
C PRO A 569 31.84 14.21 11.44
N LYS A 570 32.46 15.34 11.82
CA LYS A 570 33.87 15.64 11.51
C LYS A 570 34.82 14.69 12.23
N GLU A 571 34.42 14.23 13.40
CA GLU A 571 35.16 13.36 14.31
C GLU A 571 35.23 11.92 13.81
N CYS A 572 34.33 11.52 12.91
CA CYS A 572 34.36 10.18 12.31
C CYS A 572 35.68 9.96 11.55
N PRO A 573 36.22 8.73 11.54
CA PRO A 573 37.36 8.38 10.71
C PRO A 573 37.05 8.53 9.22
N THR A 574 38.08 8.48 8.39
CA THR A 574 37.95 8.59 6.93
C THR A 574 37.02 7.52 6.35
N TYR A 575 37.09 6.29 6.87
CA TYR A 575 36.17 5.19 6.57
C TYR A 575 35.53 4.77 7.87
N LEU A 576 34.21 4.64 7.87
CA LEU A 576 33.44 4.39 9.08
C LEU A 576 33.51 2.90 9.43
N SER A 577 33.66 2.59 10.71
CA SER A 577 33.29 1.25 11.19
C SER A 577 31.81 0.98 10.99
N ARG A 578 31.43 -0.29 10.94
CA ARG A 578 30.02 -0.69 10.91
C ARG A 578 29.19 0.01 12.00
N LYS A 579 29.70 0.03 13.23
CA LYS A 579 29.04 0.70 14.36
C LYS A 579 28.82 2.19 14.10
N GLN A 580 29.82 2.90 13.58
CA GLN A 580 29.69 4.33 13.26
C GLN A 580 28.72 4.59 12.11
N ALA A 581 28.63 3.69 11.13
CA ALA A 581 27.62 3.77 10.07
C ALA A 581 26.21 3.61 10.64
N GLN A 582 25.99 2.64 11.54
CA GLN A 582 24.73 2.46 12.26
C GLN A 582 24.37 3.71 13.09
N GLU A 583 25.32 4.24 13.88
CA GLU A 583 25.14 5.47 14.67
C GLU A 583 24.76 6.67 13.80
N TYR A 584 25.31 6.77 12.58
CA TYR A 584 24.94 7.80 11.62
C TYR A 584 23.49 7.68 11.13
N PHE A 585 23.01 6.46 10.81
CA PHE A 585 21.62 6.24 10.41
C PHE A 585 20.64 6.48 11.54
N GLU A 586 20.97 6.04 12.76
CA GLU A 586 20.17 6.32 13.96
C GLU A 586 20.09 7.84 14.23
N SER A 587 21.22 8.54 14.09
CA SER A 587 21.28 9.99 14.23
C SER A 587 20.46 10.71 13.17
N TYR A 588 20.45 10.21 11.92
CA TYR A 588 19.61 10.73 10.84
C TYR A 588 18.12 10.54 11.16
N ALA A 589 17.73 9.32 11.56
CA ALA A 589 16.35 8.99 11.93
C ALA A 589 15.85 9.86 13.09
N SER A 590 16.68 10.06 14.11
CA SER A 590 16.41 10.94 15.24
C SER A 590 16.31 12.41 14.83
N HIS A 591 17.24 12.91 14.01
CA HIS A 591 17.28 14.31 13.57
C HIS A 591 16.01 14.72 12.81
N PHE A 592 15.51 13.85 11.94
CA PHE A 592 14.30 14.10 11.16
C PHE A 592 13.01 13.55 11.82
N GLY A 593 13.11 13.01 13.04
CA GLY A 593 11.96 12.49 13.79
C GLY A 593 11.23 11.34 13.10
N LEU A 594 11.98 10.43 12.45
CA LEU A 594 11.45 9.36 11.60
C LEU A 594 10.95 8.15 12.40
N HIS A 595 11.50 7.87 13.59
CA HIS A 595 11.12 6.70 14.41
C HIS A 595 9.61 6.57 14.66
N ARG A 596 8.89 7.69 14.83
CA ARG A 596 7.43 7.68 15.03
C ARG A 596 6.63 7.22 13.80
N HIS A 597 7.28 7.15 12.64
CA HIS A 597 6.71 6.71 11.37
C HIS A 597 7.22 5.33 10.95
N ILE A 598 8.02 4.68 11.81
CA ILE A 598 8.57 3.34 11.58
C ILE A 598 7.88 2.39 12.56
N ARG A 599 7.41 1.24 12.06
CA ARG A 599 6.83 0.17 12.85
C ARG A 599 7.79 -1.01 12.87
N PHE A 600 8.58 -1.11 13.95
CA PHE A 600 9.55 -2.16 14.20
C PHE A 600 8.91 -3.50 14.58
N GLY A 601 9.66 -4.60 14.40
CA GLY A 601 9.18 -5.96 14.67
C GLY A 601 8.07 -6.46 13.73
N ILE A 602 7.91 -5.84 12.55
CA ILE A 602 6.89 -6.19 11.56
C ILE A 602 7.54 -6.61 10.25
N THR A 603 7.20 -7.80 9.77
CA THR A 603 7.68 -8.36 8.49
C THR A 603 6.59 -8.31 7.42
N VAL A 604 6.89 -7.86 6.19
CA VAL A 604 5.87 -7.76 5.11
C VAL A 604 5.95 -8.93 4.11
N HIS A 605 5.18 -9.98 4.27
CA HIS A 605 5.29 -11.16 3.41
C HIS A 605 4.95 -10.95 1.95
N LYS A 606 3.98 -10.08 1.66
CA LYS A 606 3.37 -10.05 0.35
C LYS A 606 2.71 -8.71 0.08
N VAL A 607 2.81 -8.24 -1.16
CA VAL A 607 2.12 -7.06 -1.67
C VAL A 607 1.35 -7.47 -2.91
N LEU A 608 0.03 -7.29 -2.87
CA LEU A 608 -0.87 -7.63 -3.96
C LEU A 608 -1.68 -6.42 -4.38
N ARG A 609 -1.99 -6.33 -5.66
CA ARG A 609 -3.00 -5.39 -6.10
C ARG A 609 -4.34 -5.74 -5.43
N ASN A 610 -5.02 -4.73 -4.89
CA ASN A 610 -6.28 -4.98 -4.22
C ASN A 610 -7.40 -5.31 -5.22
N THR A 611 -8.54 -5.84 -4.73
CA THR A 611 -9.66 -6.29 -5.57
C THR A 611 -10.35 -5.18 -6.35
N PHE A 612 -10.24 -3.94 -5.89
CA PHE A 612 -10.88 -2.76 -6.51
C PHE A 612 -9.97 -2.02 -7.50
N ASP A 613 -8.72 -2.48 -7.67
CA ASP A 613 -7.71 -1.85 -8.53
C ASP A 613 -7.48 -0.36 -8.21
N ASP A 614 -7.57 0.02 -6.93
CA ASP A 614 -7.37 1.40 -6.44
C ASP A 614 -6.24 1.53 -5.40
N GLY A 615 -5.64 0.41 -4.95
CA GLY A 615 -4.48 0.42 -4.06
C GLY A 615 -3.85 -0.97 -3.88
N TRP A 616 -3.17 -1.19 -2.75
CA TRP A 616 -2.34 -2.35 -2.51
C TRP A 616 -2.65 -3.00 -1.16
N ASP A 617 -2.90 -4.30 -1.18
CA ASP A 617 -3.03 -5.14 0.01
C ASP A 617 -1.63 -5.63 0.43
N VAL A 618 -1.21 -5.22 1.62
CA VAL A 618 0.08 -5.51 2.24
C VAL A 618 -0.14 -6.51 3.37
N TYR A 619 0.43 -7.70 3.22
CA TYR A 619 0.35 -8.79 4.20
C TYR A 619 1.56 -8.73 5.11
N THR A 620 1.32 -8.65 6.41
CA THR A 620 2.36 -8.47 7.42
C THR A 620 2.25 -9.53 8.51
N SER A 621 3.35 -9.81 9.20
CA SER A 621 3.34 -10.53 10.46
C SER A 621 4.16 -9.82 11.52
N SER A 622 3.78 -10.04 12.77
CA SER A 622 4.49 -9.57 13.96
C SER A 622 4.36 -10.63 15.06
N SER A 623 4.97 -10.37 16.22
CA SER A 623 4.74 -11.17 17.44
C SER A 623 3.26 -11.26 17.84
N SER A 624 2.41 -10.36 17.33
CA SER A 624 0.98 -10.31 17.60
C SER A 624 0.10 -11.04 16.58
N GLY A 625 0.69 -11.69 15.57
CA GLY A 625 0.01 -12.44 14.51
C GLY A 625 0.20 -11.84 13.11
N GLU A 626 -0.55 -12.37 12.14
CA GLU A 626 -0.60 -11.87 10.77
C GLU A 626 -1.70 -10.81 10.61
N ASP A 627 -1.41 -9.75 9.86
CA ASP A 627 -2.33 -8.65 9.58
C ASP A 627 -2.31 -8.31 8.08
N LYS A 628 -3.43 -7.82 7.56
CA LYS A 628 -3.55 -7.28 6.19
C LYS A 628 -3.85 -5.78 6.27
N LEU A 629 -3.05 -4.98 5.56
CA LEU A 629 -3.12 -3.52 5.57
C LEU A 629 -3.29 -3.00 4.14
N PHE A 630 -3.95 -1.84 3.98
CA PHE A 630 -4.18 -1.21 2.68
C PHE A 630 -3.33 0.05 2.54
N PHE A 631 -2.75 0.25 1.35
CA PHE A 631 -1.97 1.45 1.02
C PHE A 631 -2.18 1.91 -0.43
N ASP A 632 -2.12 3.22 -0.66
CA ASP A 632 -2.26 3.79 -2.01
C ASP A 632 -1.02 3.57 -2.87
N LYS A 633 0.15 3.61 -2.22
CA LYS A 633 1.47 3.55 -2.85
C LYS A 633 2.44 2.74 -2.02
N ILE A 634 3.36 2.05 -2.68
CA ILE A 634 4.33 1.12 -2.10
C ILE A 634 5.74 1.50 -2.58
N VAL A 635 6.66 1.72 -1.64
CA VAL A 635 8.10 1.73 -1.90
C VAL A 635 8.72 0.49 -1.29
N LEU A 636 9.38 -0.32 -2.11
CA LEU A 636 10.11 -1.51 -1.70
C LEU A 636 11.60 -1.19 -1.53
N ALA A 637 12.10 -1.31 -0.30
CA ALA A 637 13.45 -0.90 0.09
C ALA A 637 14.25 -2.00 0.82
N ASN A 638 13.89 -3.27 0.63
CA ASN A 638 14.43 -4.46 1.29
C ASN A 638 15.86 -4.89 0.94
N GLY A 639 16.70 -3.99 0.42
CA GLY A 639 18.09 -4.34 0.08
C GLY A 639 18.22 -5.34 -1.08
N CYS A 640 19.45 -5.57 -1.54
CA CYS A 640 19.77 -6.43 -2.69
C CYS A 640 20.44 -7.76 -2.31
N GLU A 641 20.80 -7.95 -1.04
CA GLU A 641 21.57 -9.09 -0.56
C GLU A 641 20.69 -10.05 0.26
N SER A 642 19.69 -10.65 -0.41
CA SER A 642 18.56 -11.27 0.29
C SER A 642 18.47 -12.81 0.28
N ILE A 643 19.19 -13.52 -0.59
CA ILE A 643 19.19 -14.98 -0.53
C ILE A 643 20.60 -15.47 -0.82
N PRO A 644 21.24 -16.23 0.10
CA PRO A 644 22.55 -16.82 -0.10
C PRO A 644 22.61 -17.64 -1.38
N VAL A 645 23.61 -17.36 -2.20
CA VAL A 645 23.85 -18.12 -3.43
C VAL A 645 24.84 -19.22 -3.11
N TRP A 646 24.34 -20.44 -3.07
CA TRP A 646 25.18 -21.63 -2.90
C TRP A 646 25.61 -22.20 -4.26
N PRO A 647 26.89 -22.56 -4.44
CA PRO A 647 27.31 -23.34 -5.60
C PRO A 647 26.81 -24.79 -5.49
N SER A 648 26.91 -25.55 -6.59
CA SER A 648 26.65 -26.99 -6.57
C SER A 648 27.47 -27.67 -5.47
N MET A 649 26.81 -28.51 -4.68
CA MET A 649 27.37 -29.20 -3.52
C MET A 649 27.59 -30.70 -3.80
N SER A 650 28.02 -31.05 -5.01
CA SER A 650 28.37 -32.45 -5.34
C SER A 650 29.33 -33.03 -4.31
N GLY A 651 29.03 -34.25 -3.82
CA GLY A 651 29.85 -34.96 -2.84
C GLY A 651 29.73 -34.46 -1.40
N ARG A 652 28.84 -33.51 -1.10
CA ARG A 652 28.67 -32.91 0.25
C ARG A 652 28.39 -33.96 1.32
N GLU A 653 27.71 -35.05 0.98
CA GLU A 653 27.41 -36.17 1.87
C GLU A 653 28.65 -36.93 2.35
N LYS A 654 29.76 -36.83 1.61
CA LYS A 654 31.05 -37.46 1.96
C LYS A 654 31.89 -36.56 2.87
N TYR A 655 31.66 -35.25 2.83
CA TYR A 655 32.43 -34.25 3.58
C TYR A 655 31.95 -34.15 5.03
N LYS A 656 32.84 -34.43 5.97
CA LYS A 656 32.64 -34.40 7.41
C LYS A 656 33.00 -33.05 8.05
N GLY A 657 33.72 -32.19 7.32
CA GLY A 657 34.05 -30.84 7.77
C GLY A 657 32.85 -29.90 7.81
N THR A 658 33.07 -28.71 8.37
CA THR A 658 32.04 -27.67 8.49
C THR A 658 31.87 -26.93 7.17
N VAL A 659 30.63 -26.74 6.75
CA VAL A 659 30.30 -25.99 5.53
C VAL A 659 29.27 -24.93 5.86
N ILE A 660 29.59 -23.67 5.59
CA ILE A 660 28.74 -22.52 5.93
C ILE A 660 28.75 -21.47 4.83
N HIS A 661 27.72 -20.63 4.78
CA HIS A 661 27.76 -19.40 3.99
C HIS A 661 28.43 -18.28 4.79
N ALA A 662 28.93 -17.25 4.11
CA ALA A 662 29.49 -16.06 4.74
C ALA A 662 28.51 -15.38 5.71
N GLN A 663 27.20 -15.52 5.49
CA GLN A 663 26.17 -15.04 6.41
C GLN A 663 26.22 -15.73 7.77
N GLU A 664 26.55 -17.01 7.84
CA GLU A 664 26.61 -17.76 9.10
C GLU A 664 27.95 -17.54 9.83
N TYR A 665 28.94 -16.92 9.18
CA TYR A 665 30.30 -16.74 9.73
C TYR A 665 30.33 -16.13 11.13
N ARG A 666 29.47 -15.14 11.41
CA ARG A 666 29.39 -14.50 12.74
C ARG A 666 28.98 -15.43 13.87
N SER A 667 28.28 -16.54 13.56
CA SER A 667 27.86 -17.54 14.55
C SER A 667 29.02 -18.41 15.03
N TYR A 668 30.17 -18.36 14.34
CA TYR A 668 31.37 -19.07 14.71
C TYR A 668 32.29 -18.13 15.48
N LYS A 669 32.57 -18.47 16.74
CA LYS A 669 33.57 -17.73 17.50
C LYS A 669 34.94 -18.02 16.92
N ILE A 670 35.87 -17.08 17.09
CA ILE A 670 37.27 -17.26 16.71
C ILE A 670 37.82 -18.60 17.24
N ASN A 671 37.45 -18.99 18.47
CA ASN A 671 37.86 -20.25 19.09
C ASN A 671 37.37 -21.51 18.34
N ASP A 672 36.27 -21.45 17.60
CA ASP A 672 35.73 -22.58 16.84
C ASP A 672 36.53 -22.84 15.55
N LEU A 673 37.22 -21.81 15.05
CA LEU A 673 38.00 -21.81 13.81
C LEU A 673 39.52 -21.75 14.06
N GLU A 674 39.94 -21.55 15.32
CA GLU A 674 41.34 -21.48 15.72
C GLU A 674 42.07 -22.80 15.43
N GLY A 675 43.25 -22.70 14.80
CA GLY A 675 44.06 -23.86 14.43
C GLY A 675 43.49 -24.74 13.30
N LYS A 676 42.30 -24.45 12.76
CA LYS A 676 41.69 -25.18 11.64
C LYS A 676 42.29 -24.77 10.30
N LYS A 677 42.20 -25.66 9.30
CA LYS A 677 42.42 -25.34 7.89
C LYS A 677 41.10 -24.85 7.29
N VAL A 678 41.04 -23.60 6.89
CA VAL A 678 39.81 -22.97 6.39
C VAL A 678 39.95 -22.61 4.92
N MET A 679 38.91 -22.89 4.13
CA MET A 679 38.77 -22.41 2.75
C MET A 679 37.65 -21.40 2.66
N VAL A 680 37.94 -20.20 2.16
CA VAL A 680 36.96 -19.18 1.80
C VAL A 680 36.77 -19.20 0.29
N VAL A 681 35.54 -19.38 -0.18
CA VAL A 681 35.21 -19.47 -1.61
C VAL A 681 34.60 -18.16 -2.08
N GLY A 682 35.29 -17.46 -2.97
CA GLY A 682 34.90 -16.15 -3.52
C GLY A 682 35.86 -15.03 -3.14
N ILE A 683 36.15 -14.14 -4.09
CA ILE A 683 37.08 -13.01 -3.95
C ILE A 683 36.35 -11.65 -4.06
N GLY A 684 35.15 -11.58 -3.49
CA GLY A 684 34.43 -10.32 -3.25
C GLY A 684 34.91 -9.63 -1.98
N ASN A 685 34.32 -8.48 -1.62
CA ASN A 685 34.68 -7.76 -0.39
C ASN A 685 34.55 -8.66 0.84
N THR A 686 33.40 -9.30 1.03
CA THR A 686 33.15 -10.22 2.17
C THR A 686 34.14 -11.39 2.20
N GLY A 687 34.43 -12.01 1.05
CA GLY A 687 35.37 -13.14 0.99
C GLY A 687 36.79 -12.74 1.38
N CYS A 688 37.23 -11.56 0.94
CA CYS A 688 38.51 -11.00 1.34
C CYS A 688 38.56 -10.62 2.84
N GLU A 689 37.51 -9.97 3.36
CA GLU A 689 37.41 -9.59 4.78
C GLU A 689 37.45 -10.83 5.70
N ILE A 690 36.65 -11.85 5.40
CA ILE A 690 36.65 -13.12 6.15
C ILE A 690 38.03 -13.77 6.11
N ALA A 691 38.67 -13.84 4.93
CA ALA A 691 39.99 -14.44 4.81
C ALA A 691 41.06 -13.67 5.60
N LEU A 692 41.01 -12.34 5.62
CA LEU A 692 41.93 -11.48 6.38
C LEU A 692 41.69 -11.54 7.89
N SER A 693 40.44 -11.69 8.32
CA SER A 693 40.11 -11.93 9.72
C SER A 693 40.65 -13.29 10.17
N LEU A 694 40.42 -14.33 9.38
CA LEU A 694 40.74 -15.71 9.73
C LEU A 694 42.23 -16.06 9.67
N CYS A 695 43.00 -15.44 8.77
CA CYS A 695 44.41 -15.79 8.61
C CYS A 695 45.27 -15.55 9.86
N LYS A 696 44.75 -14.77 10.82
CA LYS A 696 45.38 -14.51 12.13
C LYS A 696 45.21 -15.66 13.13
N TYR A 697 44.23 -16.55 12.92
CA TYR A 697 43.81 -17.57 13.89
C TYR A 697 43.80 -19.00 13.31
N ALA A 698 43.47 -19.15 12.03
CA ALA A 698 43.47 -20.43 11.33
C ALA A 698 44.90 -20.94 11.13
N SER A 699 45.11 -22.26 11.15
CA SER A 699 46.43 -22.84 10.86
C SER A 699 46.82 -22.67 9.40
N LYS A 700 45.84 -22.70 8.50
CA LYS A 700 45.96 -22.34 7.07
C LYS A 700 44.67 -21.72 6.57
N THR A 701 44.78 -20.64 5.81
CA THR A 701 43.64 -20.02 5.11
C THR A 701 43.84 -20.11 3.60
N TYR A 702 42.88 -20.74 2.92
CA TYR A 702 42.82 -20.84 1.46
C TYR A 702 41.76 -19.89 0.92
N LEU A 703 42.11 -19.10 -0.09
CA LEU A 703 41.13 -18.25 -0.80
C LEU A 703 40.90 -18.82 -2.20
N ALA A 704 39.75 -19.45 -2.42
CA ALA A 704 39.40 -20.16 -3.63
C ALA A 704 38.53 -19.31 -4.55
N TYR A 705 38.92 -19.14 -5.81
CA TYR A 705 38.14 -18.38 -6.79
C TYR A 705 38.34 -18.89 -8.22
N ARG A 706 37.26 -18.84 -9.01
CA ARG A 706 37.25 -19.27 -10.42
C ARG A 706 37.91 -18.26 -11.35
N ARG A 707 37.74 -16.97 -11.04
CA ARG A 707 38.28 -15.83 -11.80
C ARG A 707 38.81 -14.81 -10.81
N GLY A 708 39.84 -14.08 -11.21
CA GLY A 708 40.36 -12.98 -10.42
C GLY A 708 39.40 -11.80 -10.32
N ARG A 709 39.79 -10.79 -9.55
CA ARG A 709 39.02 -9.58 -9.27
C ARG A 709 39.95 -8.37 -9.31
N ILE A 710 39.48 -7.25 -9.85
CA ILE A 710 40.20 -5.98 -9.68
C ILE A 710 40.11 -5.59 -8.21
N LEU A 711 41.25 -5.63 -7.53
CA LEU A 711 41.41 -5.16 -6.16
C LEU A 711 41.90 -3.73 -6.16
N LEU A 712 41.20 -2.87 -5.43
CA LEU A 712 41.58 -1.47 -5.22
C LEU A 712 41.90 -1.24 -3.73
N SER A 713 42.83 -0.33 -3.49
CA SER A 713 43.08 0.20 -2.16
C SER A 713 42.13 1.38 -1.90
N ARG A 714 41.67 1.48 -0.65
CA ARG A 714 40.98 2.68 -0.16
C ARG A 714 41.82 3.95 -0.34
N TYR A 715 43.12 3.83 -0.09
CA TYR A 715 44.06 4.94 -0.15
C TYR A 715 44.94 4.86 -1.38
N ASP A 716 45.30 6.02 -1.92
CA ASP A 716 46.40 6.16 -2.86
C ASP A 716 47.77 6.16 -2.16
N ASP A 717 48.82 6.42 -2.92
CA ASP A 717 50.20 6.44 -2.43
C ASP A 717 50.48 7.56 -1.41
N ASP A 718 49.73 8.66 -1.48
CA ASP A 718 49.83 9.79 -0.56
C ASP A 718 48.97 9.56 0.70
N GLY A 719 48.35 8.39 0.86
CA GLY A 719 47.43 8.08 1.96
C GLY A 719 46.09 8.84 1.85
N VAL A 720 45.74 9.31 0.65
CA VAL A 720 44.50 10.05 0.36
C VAL A 720 43.43 9.10 -0.16
N PRO A 721 42.17 9.23 0.28
CA PRO A 721 41.06 8.40 -0.22
C PRO A 721 40.92 8.44 -1.73
N THR A 722 40.92 7.29 -2.40
CA THR A 722 40.88 7.17 -3.86
C THR A 722 39.55 7.68 -4.45
N ASP A 723 38.44 7.43 -3.75
CA ASP A 723 37.07 7.81 -4.15
C ASP A 723 36.83 9.33 -4.14
N SER A 724 37.49 10.04 -3.25
CA SER A 724 37.31 11.49 -3.02
C SER A 724 38.07 12.37 -4.02
N GLN A 725 38.84 11.76 -4.92
CA GLN A 725 39.78 12.47 -5.78
C GLN A 725 39.29 12.68 -7.21
N ILE A 726 38.20 12.03 -7.62
CA ILE A 726 37.68 12.12 -8.98
C ILE A 726 36.79 13.36 -9.09
N PRO A 727 37.19 14.39 -9.86
CA PRO A 727 36.37 15.59 -10.03
C PRO A 727 35.11 15.29 -10.85
N TRP A 728 34.03 16.04 -10.59
CA TRP A 728 32.75 15.85 -11.27
C TRP A 728 32.85 15.88 -12.80
N PRO A 729 33.51 16.86 -13.44
CA PRO A 729 33.60 16.91 -14.91
C PRO A 729 34.27 15.67 -15.52
N MET A 730 35.28 15.11 -14.83
CA MET A 730 35.97 13.91 -15.29
C MET A 730 35.07 12.68 -15.21
N LEU A 731 34.34 12.52 -14.11
CA LEU A 731 33.40 11.40 -13.94
C LEU A 731 32.27 11.46 -14.97
N ARG A 732 31.74 12.66 -15.23
CA ARG A 732 30.70 12.87 -16.26
C ARG A 732 31.20 12.56 -17.67
N LEU A 733 32.41 13.01 -18.01
CA LEU A 733 33.03 12.68 -19.29
C LEU A 733 33.23 11.17 -19.43
N LYS A 734 33.68 10.48 -18.37
CA LYS A 734 33.78 9.02 -18.35
C LYS A 734 32.43 8.38 -18.66
N TYR A 735 31.35 8.76 -17.96
CA TYR A 735 30.03 8.17 -18.20
C TYR A 735 29.52 8.41 -19.63
N LEU A 736 29.71 9.62 -20.16
CA LEU A 736 29.35 9.93 -21.54
C LEU A 736 30.10 9.02 -22.53
N LEU A 737 31.42 8.91 -22.38
CA LEU A 737 32.24 8.09 -23.27
C LEU A 737 31.92 6.59 -23.13
N ASP A 738 31.66 6.10 -21.91
CA ASP A 738 31.23 4.71 -21.67
C ASP A 738 29.89 4.40 -22.33
N TYR A 739 29.01 5.40 -22.47
CA TYR A 739 27.71 5.23 -23.10
C TYR A 739 27.81 5.18 -24.63
N TYR A 740 28.58 6.07 -25.24
CA TYR A 740 28.65 6.22 -26.70
C TYR A 740 29.78 5.44 -27.38
N VAL A 741 30.91 5.23 -26.69
CA VAL A 741 32.12 4.62 -27.25
C VAL A 741 32.69 3.51 -26.34
N PRO A 742 31.86 2.54 -25.87
CA PRO A 742 32.27 1.52 -24.90
C PRO A 742 33.40 0.62 -25.40
N TRP A 743 33.52 0.41 -26.71
CA TRP A 743 34.57 -0.42 -27.30
C TRP A 743 35.98 0.13 -27.08
N LEU A 744 36.10 1.46 -26.88
CA LEU A 744 37.37 2.13 -26.60
C LEU A 744 37.58 2.33 -25.10
N THR A 745 36.54 2.77 -24.38
CA THR A 745 36.69 3.14 -22.97
C THR A 745 36.84 1.94 -22.04
N LYS A 746 36.03 0.88 -22.22
CA LYS A 746 36.07 -0.28 -21.32
C LYS A 746 37.48 -0.91 -21.27
N PRO A 747 38.13 -1.25 -22.41
CA PRO A 747 39.47 -1.83 -22.37
C PRO A 747 40.54 -0.89 -21.81
N LEU A 748 40.39 0.42 -22.03
CA LEU A 748 41.33 1.42 -21.52
C LEU A 748 41.24 1.51 -19.99
N VAL A 749 40.03 1.62 -19.45
CA VAL A 749 39.77 1.67 -18.00
C VAL A 749 40.22 0.37 -17.33
N ASP A 750 39.91 -0.78 -17.92
CA ASP A 750 40.34 -2.08 -17.38
C ASP A 750 41.86 -2.20 -17.35
N ARG A 751 42.57 -1.79 -18.43
CA ARG A 751 44.04 -1.78 -18.46
C ARG A 751 44.63 -0.86 -17.40
N LEU A 752 44.08 0.34 -17.24
CA LEU A 752 44.53 1.29 -16.22
C LEU A 752 44.36 0.71 -14.81
N MET A 753 43.22 0.06 -14.55
CA MET A 753 42.90 -0.44 -13.22
C MET A 753 43.65 -1.72 -12.87
N ILE A 754 43.89 -2.60 -13.85
CA ILE A 754 44.81 -3.74 -13.72
C ILE A 754 46.24 -3.23 -13.47
N HIS A 755 46.69 -2.20 -14.19
CA HIS A 755 47.99 -1.60 -13.96
C HIS A 755 48.12 -1.05 -12.53
N ASN A 756 47.11 -0.32 -12.04
CA ASN A 756 47.08 0.20 -10.67
C ASN A 756 47.09 -0.93 -9.63
N MET A 757 46.36 -2.02 -9.86
CA MET A 757 46.37 -3.21 -9.00
C MET A 757 47.77 -3.85 -8.94
N ILE A 758 48.45 -4.01 -10.09
CA ILE A 758 49.82 -4.55 -10.16
C ILE A 758 50.80 -3.62 -9.44
N GLN A 759 50.67 -2.30 -9.63
CA GLN A 759 51.47 -1.31 -8.91
C GLN A 759 51.29 -1.42 -7.39
N GLY A 760 50.06 -1.54 -6.90
CA GLY A 760 49.78 -1.73 -5.47
C GLY A 760 50.46 -2.99 -4.93
N ALA A 761 50.33 -4.12 -5.64
CA ALA A 761 50.98 -5.37 -5.29
C ALA A 761 52.52 -5.29 -5.29
N ALA A 762 53.11 -4.49 -6.20
CA ALA A 762 54.55 -4.27 -6.28
C ALA A 762 55.10 -3.44 -5.10
N LYS A 763 54.33 -2.45 -4.65
CA LYS A 763 54.71 -1.60 -3.50
C LYS A 763 54.74 -2.37 -2.19
N GLN A 764 53.84 -3.34 -2.05
CA GLN A 764 53.72 -4.18 -0.87
C GLN A 764 54.65 -5.42 -0.89
N GLU A 765 55.48 -5.57 -1.93
CA GLU A 765 56.49 -6.62 -1.96
C GLU A 765 57.54 -6.36 -0.85
N PRO A 766 57.85 -7.37 0.00
CA PRO A 766 58.84 -7.22 1.07
C PRO A 766 60.18 -6.71 0.53
N ALA A 767 60.81 -5.76 1.22
CA ALA A 767 62.07 -5.16 0.80
C ALA A 767 63.23 -6.19 0.88
N SER A 768 63.45 -6.93 -0.21
CA SER A 768 64.59 -7.85 -0.34
C SER A 768 65.68 -7.22 -1.22
N GLY A 769 66.53 -6.37 -0.63
CA GLY A 769 67.68 -5.73 -1.29
C GLY A 769 67.35 -4.54 -2.21
N ASP A 770 68.39 -3.98 -2.84
CA ASP A 770 68.33 -2.83 -3.78
C ASP A 770 67.74 -3.25 -5.14
N VAL A 771 66.44 -3.57 -5.15
CA VAL A 771 65.70 -3.95 -6.36
C VAL A 771 64.97 -2.72 -6.91
N SER A 772 65.26 -2.36 -8.17
CA SER A 772 64.60 -1.23 -8.86
C SER A 772 63.08 -1.39 -8.93
N GLU A 773 62.36 -0.27 -8.92
CA GLU A 773 60.89 -0.23 -8.98
C GLU A 773 60.32 -0.98 -10.20
N LYS A 774 60.99 -0.87 -11.36
CA LYS A 774 60.61 -1.57 -12.58
C LYS A 774 60.68 -3.10 -12.45
N GLU A 775 61.67 -3.60 -11.71
CA GLU A 775 61.80 -5.03 -11.46
C GLU A 775 60.76 -5.53 -10.45
N ARG A 776 60.46 -4.74 -9.41
CA ARG A 776 59.34 -5.02 -8.49
C ARG A 776 58.02 -5.12 -9.24
N PHE A 777 57.75 -4.17 -10.14
CA PHE A 777 56.54 -4.19 -10.98
C PHE A 777 56.46 -5.47 -11.82
N ARG A 778 57.54 -5.88 -12.49
CA ARG A 778 57.57 -7.12 -13.30
C ARG A 778 57.39 -8.39 -12.45
N ARG A 779 57.90 -8.40 -11.21
CA ARG A 779 57.67 -9.51 -10.28
C ARG A 779 56.22 -9.57 -9.83
N ALA A 780 55.65 -8.43 -9.46
CA ALA A 780 54.23 -8.33 -9.12
C ALA A 780 53.34 -8.72 -10.30
N GLU A 781 53.64 -8.28 -11.52
CA GLU A 781 52.91 -8.66 -12.73
C GLU A 781 52.89 -10.18 -12.94
N ARG A 782 54.05 -10.86 -12.76
CA ARG A 782 54.14 -12.32 -12.82
C ARG A 782 53.35 -13.01 -11.70
N LYS A 783 53.38 -12.49 -10.47
CA LYS A 783 52.62 -13.02 -9.33
C LYS A 783 51.12 -12.85 -9.53
N VAL A 784 50.67 -11.64 -9.84
CA VAL A 784 49.27 -11.27 -10.06
C VAL A 784 48.66 -12.06 -11.22
N GLY A 785 49.36 -12.17 -12.36
CA GLY A 785 48.86 -12.90 -13.53
C GLY A 785 49.04 -14.42 -13.46
N GLY A 786 50.09 -14.90 -12.77
CA GLY A 786 50.45 -16.33 -12.71
C GLY A 786 50.08 -16.97 -11.38
N GLU A 787 50.88 -16.71 -10.34
CA GLU A 787 50.79 -17.39 -9.03
C GLU A 787 49.45 -17.17 -8.33
N TRP A 788 48.96 -15.92 -8.34
CA TRP A 788 47.71 -15.51 -7.69
C TRP A 788 46.52 -15.49 -8.65
N ARG A 789 46.71 -15.69 -9.96
CA ARG A 789 45.60 -15.83 -10.94
C ARG A 789 44.53 -14.74 -10.86
N MET A 790 44.95 -13.50 -10.58
CA MET A 790 44.07 -12.34 -10.49
C MET A 790 43.68 -11.82 -11.87
N VAL A 791 44.40 -12.22 -12.91
CA VAL A 791 44.10 -11.93 -14.32
C VAL A 791 44.05 -13.27 -15.07
N PRO A 792 43.02 -13.54 -15.90
CA PRO A 792 41.94 -12.64 -16.30
C PRO A 792 40.91 -12.41 -15.18
N CYS A 793 40.37 -11.19 -15.14
CA CYS A 793 39.29 -10.76 -14.25
C CYS A 793 38.14 -10.13 -15.06
N PRO A 794 36.91 -10.10 -14.52
CA PRO A 794 35.81 -9.34 -15.12
C PRO A 794 36.14 -7.87 -15.35
N SER A 795 35.57 -7.28 -16.40
CA SER A 795 35.66 -5.84 -16.68
C SER A 795 35.00 -5.03 -15.57
N LEU A 796 35.52 -3.83 -15.28
CA LEU A 796 34.84 -2.85 -14.42
C LEU A 796 33.50 -2.40 -14.98
N ALA A 797 33.27 -2.59 -16.27
CA ALA A 797 31.98 -2.32 -16.91
C ALA A 797 30.92 -3.40 -16.61
N HIS A 798 31.32 -4.55 -16.06
CA HIS A 798 30.44 -5.68 -15.80
C HIS A 798 30.29 -5.95 -14.31
N LYS A 799 31.36 -5.72 -13.53
CA LYS A 799 31.34 -6.06 -12.10
C LYS A 799 32.20 -5.06 -11.32
N HIS A 800 31.67 -4.56 -10.19
CA HIS A 800 32.40 -3.61 -9.33
C HIS A 800 33.77 -4.13 -8.88
N PRO A 801 34.76 -3.30 -8.54
CA PRO A 801 35.99 -3.78 -7.93
C PRO A 801 35.73 -4.32 -6.51
N ALA A 802 36.68 -5.06 -5.95
CA ALA A 802 36.72 -5.28 -4.50
C ALA A 802 37.75 -4.32 -3.88
N VAL A 803 37.44 -3.76 -2.72
CA VAL A 803 38.22 -2.69 -2.07
C VAL A 803 38.90 -3.26 -0.84
N GLN A 804 40.17 -3.68 -0.98
CA GLN A 804 40.93 -4.37 0.07
C GLN A 804 42.44 -4.18 -0.13
N GLU A 805 43.06 -3.33 0.68
CA GLU A 805 44.50 -3.06 0.66
C GLU A 805 45.37 -4.18 1.27
N ASP A 806 44.81 -5.02 2.14
CA ASP A 806 45.59 -5.98 2.95
C ASP A 806 45.69 -7.40 2.36
N ILE A 807 45.07 -7.65 1.19
CA ILE A 807 45.11 -8.96 0.53
C ILE A 807 46.48 -9.30 -0.06
N PHE A 808 47.09 -8.40 -0.84
CA PHE A 808 48.42 -8.68 -1.42
C PHE A 808 49.54 -8.83 -0.38
N PRO A 809 49.59 -8.06 0.72
CA PRO A 809 50.51 -8.31 1.82
C PRO A 809 50.32 -9.72 2.43
N ALA A 810 49.07 -10.14 2.64
CA ALA A 810 48.76 -11.48 3.14
C ALA A 810 49.19 -12.59 2.16
N PHE A 811 49.05 -12.36 0.84
CA PHE A 811 49.55 -13.29 -0.18
C PHE A 811 51.08 -13.37 -0.20
N HIS A 812 51.79 -12.24 -0.10
CA HIS A 812 53.26 -12.25 -0.06
C HIS A 812 53.80 -12.97 1.19
N ARG A 813 53.14 -12.79 2.35
CA ARG A 813 53.50 -13.49 3.60
C ARG A 813 53.05 -14.94 3.63
N LYS A 814 52.18 -15.35 2.70
CA LYS A 814 51.50 -16.66 2.64
C LYS A 814 50.59 -16.93 3.84
N ASP A 815 50.09 -15.88 4.48
CA ASP A 815 49.05 -15.97 5.51
C ASP A 815 47.73 -16.45 4.88
N ILE A 816 47.50 -16.04 3.62
CA ILE A 816 46.38 -16.49 2.78
C ILE A 816 46.97 -17.11 1.51
N ILE A 817 46.52 -18.31 1.17
CA ILE A 817 46.99 -19.07 0.00
C ILE A 817 45.90 -19.00 -1.09
N PRO A 818 46.12 -18.27 -2.19
CA PRO A 818 45.16 -18.26 -3.29
C PRO A 818 45.15 -19.61 -4.03
N VAL A 819 43.98 -20.23 -4.16
CA VAL A 819 43.82 -21.54 -4.84
C VAL A 819 42.79 -21.46 -5.97
N HIS A 820 42.74 -22.49 -6.82
CA HIS A 820 41.74 -22.59 -7.88
C HIS A 820 40.34 -22.68 -7.29
N GLY A 821 39.32 -22.32 -8.07
CA GLY A 821 37.94 -22.33 -7.59
C GLY A 821 37.48 -23.72 -7.17
N PHE A 822 36.67 -23.76 -6.12
CA PHE A 822 35.96 -24.95 -5.63
C PHE A 822 35.11 -25.58 -6.75
N VAL A 823 35.16 -26.92 -6.87
CA VAL A 823 34.36 -27.72 -7.81
C VAL A 823 33.38 -28.61 -7.05
N GLU A 824 33.88 -29.50 -6.21
CA GLU A 824 33.08 -30.47 -5.45
C GLU A 824 33.81 -30.97 -4.20
N PHE A 825 33.09 -31.67 -3.34
CA PHE A 825 33.64 -32.37 -2.20
C PHE A 825 34.09 -33.78 -2.61
N ALA A 826 35.31 -34.19 -2.23
CA ALA A 826 35.90 -35.45 -2.69
C ALA A 826 35.77 -36.59 -1.64
N GLU A 827 36.55 -36.51 -0.55
CA GLU A 827 36.58 -37.48 0.56
C GLU A 827 36.39 -36.78 1.92
N GLU A 828 36.52 -37.50 3.05
CA GLU A 828 36.07 -37.07 4.39
C GLU A 828 36.31 -35.59 4.72
N ASN A 829 37.52 -35.06 4.51
CA ASN A 829 37.83 -33.64 4.75
C ASN A 829 38.54 -32.99 3.56
N SER A 830 38.31 -33.45 2.33
CA SER A 830 39.01 -32.95 1.14
C SER A 830 38.07 -32.31 0.12
N VAL A 831 38.54 -31.25 -0.52
CA VAL A 831 37.82 -30.53 -1.58
C VAL A 831 38.60 -30.60 -2.89
N LEU A 832 37.88 -30.80 -4.00
CA LEU A 832 38.43 -30.80 -5.34
C LEU A 832 38.36 -29.40 -5.94
N LEU A 833 39.48 -28.97 -6.51
CA LEU A 833 39.63 -27.68 -7.16
C LEU A 833 39.62 -27.79 -8.69
N ALA A 834 39.41 -26.65 -9.37
CA ALA A 834 39.28 -26.60 -10.82
C ALA A 834 40.55 -26.98 -11.61
N ASP A 835 41.73 -27.00 -10.97
CA ASP A 835 42.98 -27.50 -11.54
C ASP A 835 43.19 -29.01 -11.31
N GLY A 836 42.23 -29.68 -10.68
CA GLY A 836 42.30 -31.09 -10.30
C GLY A 836 43.03 -31.35 -8.98
N ALA A 837 43.50 -30.32 -8.27
CA ALA A 837 44.12 -30.49 -6.97
C ALA A 837 43.08 -30.85 -5.90
N SER A 838 43.46 -31.75 -4.98
CA SER A 838 42.68 -32.08 -3.79
C SER A 838 43.36 -31.48 -2.56
N ILE A 839 42.61 -30.72 -1.76
CA ILE A 839 43.13 -30.05 -0.56
C ILE A 839 42.31 -30.47 0.66
N ASP A 840 42.99 -30.92 1.72
CA ASP A 840 42.38 -31.18 3.01
C ASP A 840 42.06 -29.87 3.75
N VAL A 841 40.78 -29.65 4.04
CA VAL A 841 40.26 -28.48 4.76
C VAL A 841 39.21 -28.92 5.77
N ASP A 842 39.25 -28.32 6.96
CA ASP A 842 38.32 -28.62 8.05
C ASP A 842 37.01 -27.82 7.93
N VAL A 843 37.09 -26.63 7.32
CA VAL A 843 35.96 -25.70 7.19
C VAL A 843 35.95 -25.07 5.79
N VAL A 844 34.77 -25.01 5.15
CA VAL A 844 34.53 -24.30 3.90
C VAL A 844 33.48 -23.21 4.12
N ILE A 845 33.86 -21.96 3.82
CA ILE A 845 33.02 -20.77 3.94
C ILE A 845 32.72 -20.25 2.54
N PHE A 846 31.46 -20.31 2.12
CA PHE A 846 31.03 -19.78 0.83
C PHE A 846 30.72 -18.29 0.93
N ALA A 847 31.60 -17.46 0.38
CA ALA A 847 31.39 -16.02 0.18
C ALA A 847 30.99 -15.76 -1.30
N THR A 848 29.98 -16.50 -1.76
CA THR A 848 29.55 -16.58 -3.16
C THR A 848 28.49 -15.55 -3.54
N GLY A 849 28.10 -14.70 -2.59
CA GLY A 849 27.19 -13.57 -2.79
C GLY A 849 25.72 -13.95 -2.58
N TYR A 850 24.84 -13.02 -2.94
CA TYR A 850 23.41 -13.11 -2.70
C TYR A 850 22.62 -12.87 -4.00
N ARG A 851 21.39 -13.37 -4.07
CA ARG A 851 20.41 -13.01 -5.09
C ARG A 851 19.29 -12.20 -4.46
N HIS A 852 18.63 -11.37 -5.26
CA HIS A 852 17.45 -10.63 -4.80
C HIS A 852 16.19 -11.48 -4.94
N ASP A 853 15.23 -11.26 -4.04
CA ASP A 853 13.91 -11.87 -4.09
C ASP A 853 12.81 -10.88 -4.48
N PHE A 854 12.11 -11.19 -5.57
CA PHE A 854 10.96 -10.43 -6.04
C PHE A 854 9.62 -11.08 -5.64
N SER A 855 9.64 -12.22 -4.93
CA SER A 855 8.46 -12.99 -4.55
C SER A 855 7.45 -12.20 -3.72
N ILE A 856 7.89 -11.13 -3.02
CA ILE A 856 7.00 -10.21 -2.31
C ILE A 856 5.89 -9.66 -3.21
N MET A 857 6.20 -9.41 -4.48
CA MET A 857 5.25 -8.91 -5.46
C MET A 857 5.10 -9.95 -6.56
N PRO A 858 4.30 -11.02 -6.35
CA PRO A 858 4.16 -12.11 -7.31
C PRO A 858 3.69 -11.65 -8.68
N GLU A 859 3.00 -10.52 -8.75
CA GLU A 859 2.49 -9.92 -9.98
C GLU A 859 3.58 -9.19 -10.77
N LEU A 860 4.75 -8.90 -10.19
CA LEU A 860 5.83 -8.16 -10.84
C LEU A 860 6.24 -8.81 -12.16
N GLU A 861 6.18 -8.04 -13.24
CA GLU A 861 6.63 -8.47 -14.56
C GLU A 861 8.15 -8.58 -14.61
N MET A 862 8.67 -9.68 -15.16
CA MET A 862 10.10 -9.98 -15.20
C MET A 862 10.67 -9.81 -16.62
N ASP A 863 10.43 -10.76 -17.52
CA ASP A 863 10.99 -10.69 -18.87
C ASP A 863 9.99 -10.16 -19.89
N GLY A 864 10.34 -10.15 -21.18
CA GLY A 864 9.45 -9.65 -22.25
C GLY A 864 10.19 -9.14 -23.48
N ALA A 865 11.52 -9.03 -23.40
CA ALA A 865 12.39 -8.65 -24.50
C ALA A 865 13.48 -9.71 -24.77
N ALA A 866 14.18 -9.53 -25.89
CA ALA A 866 15.34 -10.34 -26.29
C ALA A 866 15.06 -11.86 -26.36
N GLY A 867 13.89 -12.23 -26.90
CA GLY A 867 13.49 -13.63 -27.11
C GLY A 867 12.97 -14.34 -25.87
N MET A 868 12.85 -13.65 -24.73
CA MET A 868 12.27 -14.19 -23.49
C MET A 868 10.78 -13.89 -23.43
N THR A 869 9.96 -14.89 -23.05
CA THR A 869 8.52 -14.72 -22.80
C THR A 869 8.30 -13.89 -21.54
N LEU A 870 7.36 -12.95 -21.58
CA LEU A 870 6.90 -12.23 -20.39
C LEU A 870 6.38 -13.23 -19.35
N LYS A 871 6.97 -13.17 -18.16
CA LYS A 871 6.59 -13.95 -16.98
C LYS A 871 6.45 -13.02 -15.79
N ILE A 872 5.65 -13.42 -14.80
CA ILE A 872 5.58 -12.73 -13.51
C ILE A 872 6.45 -13.43 -12.47
N SER A 873 6.90 -12.70 -11.45
CA SER A 873 7.74 -13.24 -10.37
C SER A 873 7.13 -14.50 -9.74
N GLY A 874 5.83 -14.51 -9.46
CA GLY A 874 5.15 -15.66 -8.85
C GLY A 874 5.11 -16.91 -9.72
N GLU A 875 5.19 -16.79 -11.05
CA GLU A 875 5.33 -17.95 -11.95
C GLU A 875 6.75 -18.51 -11.90
N LEU A 876 7.76 -17.63 -11.90
CA LEU A 876 9.16 -18.04 -11.77
C LEU A 876 9.43 -18.75 -10.44
N GLU A 877 8.82 -18.27 -9.36
CA GLU A 877 8.91 -18.92 -8.04
C GLU A 877 8.40 -20.37 -8.07
N ARG A 878 7.27 -20.62 -8.73
CA ARG A 878 6.70 -21.97 -8.87
C ARG A 878 7.53 -22.88 -9.78
N ASP A 879 8.24 -22.30 -10.74
CA ASP A 879 9.08 -23.02 -11.70
C ASP A 879 10.48 -23.35 -11.15
N LYS A 880 10.87 -22.85 -9.96
CA LYS A 880 12.23 -22.96 -9.38
C LYS A 880 12.77 -24.39 -9.27
N GLU A 881 11.91 -25.42 -9.18
CA GLU A 881 12.33 -26.83 -9.07
C GLU A 881 12.87 -27.44 -10.38
N ARG A 882 12.80 -26.73 -11.52
CA ARG A 882 13.13 -27.29 -12.85
C ARG A 882 14.32 -26.66 -13.57
N ASP A 883 14.93 -25.61 -13.04
CA ASP A 883 15.76 -24.71 -13.85
C ASP A 883 17.22 -24.63 -13.38
N ASP A 884 17.99 -25.68 -13.69
CA ASP A 884 19.37 -25.81 -13.19
C ASP A 884 20.44 -25.15 -14.08
N GLN A 885 20.08 -24.36 -15.12
CA GLN A 885 21.08 -23.67 -15.96
C GLN A 885 20.57 -22.63 -17.00
N ARG A 886 19.54 -21.82 -16.74
CA ARG A 886 19.08 -20.78 -17.71
C ARG A 886 19.61 -19.37 -17.48
N VAL A 887 19.60 -18.60 -18.57
CA VAL A 887 19.85 -17.16 -18.64
C VAL A 887 19.06 -16.44 -17.52
N PRO A 888 19.66 -15.51 -16.75
CA PRO A 888 18.96 -14.85 -15.65
C PRO A 888 17.71 -14.09 -16.09
N HIS A 889 16.62 -14.32 -15.35
CA HIS A 889 15.40 -13.54 -15.44
C HIS A 889 15.63 -12.17 -14.79
N LEU A 890 15.24 -11.10 -15.49
CA LEU A 890 15.41 -9.71 -15.01
C LEU A 890 14.04 -9.16 -14.64
N PRO A 891 13.88 -8.21 -13.70
CA PRO A 891 12.62 -7.50 -13.50
C PRO A 891 12.39 -6.42 -14.58
N ARG A 892 11.14 -6.17 -14.98
CA ARG A 892 10.77 -5.05 -15.87
C ARG A 892 10.66 -3.76 -15.08
N LEU A 893 11.78 -3.09 -14.83
CA LEU A 893 11.83 -1.83 -14.10
C LEU A 893 12.41 -0.70 -14.94
N PHE A 894 11.62 0.35 -15.18
CA PHE A 894 12.07 1.59 -15.79
C PHE A 894 13.05 2.30 -14.86
N GLN A 895 14.24 2.60 -15.39
CA GLN A 895 15.36 3.16 -14.63
C GLN A 895 15.69 2.33 -13.38
N MET A 896 15.44 1.02 -13.43
CA MET A 896 15.63 0.07 -12.32
C MET A 896 14.76 0.36 -11.07
N ILE A 897 13.80 1.30 -11.16
CA ILE A 897 13.00 1.76 -10.02
C ILE A 897 11.51 1.49 -10.24
N PHE A 898 10.95 1.90 -11.38
CA PHE A 898 9.50 1.92 -11.57
C PHE A 898 9.04 0.74 -12.42
N PRO A 899 8.16 -0.15 -11.94
CA PRO A 899 7.49 -1.10 -12.81
C PRO A 899 6.56 -0.34 -13.78
N PRO A 900 6.74 -0.41 -15.11
CA PRO A 900 6.00 0.45 -16.06
C PRO A 900 4.49 0.44 -15.87
N ARG A 901 3.90 -0.71 -15.54
CA ARG A 901 2.46 -0.88 -15.29
C ARG A 901 1.96 -0.18 -14.03
N TRP A 902 2.78 -0.10 -12.99
CA TRP A 902 2.38 0.42 -11.66
C TRP A 902 3.21 1.62 -11.21
N ALA A 903 3.92 2.28 -12.11
CA ALA A 903 4.88 3.34 -11.81
C ALA A 903 4.31 4.49 -10.96
N SER A 904 3.00 4.74 -11.08
CA SER A 904 2.25 5.72 -10.30
C SER A 904 2.03 5.37 -8.83
N SER A 905 2.28 4.12 -8.43
CA SER A 905 1.98 3.61 -7.08
C SER A 905 2.99 2.59 -6.54
N VAL A 906 3.98 2.16 -7.32
CA VAL A 906 5.02 1.23 -6.88
C VAL A 906 6.39 1.71 -7.31
N ALA A 907 7.37 1.64 -6.42
CA ALA A 907 8.78 1.90 -6.72
C ALA A 907 9.68 0.91 -5.97
N PHE A 908 10.75 0.46 -6.62
CA PHE A 908 11.80 -0.38 -6.06
C PHE A 908 13.05 0.46 -5.87
N LEU A 909 13.55 0.52 -4.64
CA LEU A 909 14.87 1.10 -4.32
C LEU A 909 15.91 0.02 -4.01
N SER A 910 15.49 -1.25 -3.98
CA SER A 910 16.31 -2.41 -3.67
C SER A 910 17.02 -3.02 -4.90
N TRP A 911 16.66 -2.63 -6.12
CA TRP A 911 17.20 -3.22 -7.35
C TRP A 911 18.05 -2.24 -8.17
N MET A 912 19.18 -1.78 -7.63
CA MET A 912 20.11 -0.94 -8.39
C MET A 912 21.56 -1.17 -7.98
N ALA A 913 22.44 -1.30 -8.98
CA ALA A 913 23.88 -1.36 -8.78
C ALA A 913 24.56 -0.12 -9.39
N PRO A 914 24.58 1.01 -8.65
CA PRO A 914 25.20 2.25 -9.09
C PRO A 914 26.74 2.17 -9.07
N GLN A 915 27.40 2.97 -9.91
CA GLN A 915 28.85 3.16 -9.85
C GLN A 915 29.28 4.14 -8.74
N GLU A 916 28.35 4.94 -8.24
CA GLU A 916 28.55 5.89 -7.12
C GLU A 916 28.07 5.28 -5.80
N ASN A 917 28.24 6.01 -4.69
CA ASN A 917 27.85 5.51 -3.38
C ASN A 917 26.33 5.21 -3.33
N VAL A 918 26.00 3.94 -3.08
CA VAL A 918 24.63 3.45 -3.00
C VAL A 918 23.78 4.16 -1.95
N TRP A 919 24.36 4.63 -0.83
CA TRP A 919 23.61 5.37 0.20
C TRP A 919 23.03 6.65 -0.39
N CYS A 920 23.89 7.47 -0.97
CA CYS A 920 23.52 8.74 -1.59
C CYS A 920 22.62 8.49 -2.81
N VAL A 921 22.94 7.51 -3.67
CA VAL A 921 22.11 7.23 -4.84
C VAL A 921 20.70 6.76 -4.45
N SER A 922 20.56 6.01 -3.35
CA SER A 922 19.25 5.63 -2.83
C SER A 922 18.46 6.84 -2.33
N GLU A 923 19.12 7.78 -1.67
CA GLU A 923 18.52 9.07 -1.32
C GLU A 923 18.01 9.77 -2.58
N LEU A 924 18.87 9.96 -3.58
CA LEU A 924 18.52 10.64 -4.83
C LEU A 924 17.37 9.95 -5.58
N ALA A 925 17.39 8.62 -5.66
CA ALA A 925 16.32 7.81 -6.25
C ALA A 925 14.99 8.03 -5.51
N SER A 926 15.01 8.03 -4.18
CA SER A 926 13.82 8.29 -3.39
C SER A 926 13.32 9.74 -3.51
N MET A 927 14.21 10.72 -3.72
CA MET A 927 13.80 12.09 -4.08
C MET A 927 13.04 12.11 -5.41
N ALA A 928 13.54 11.40 -6.42
CA ALA A 928 12.91 11.32 -7.73
C ALA A 928 11.54 10.63 -7.65
N VAL A 929 11.40 9.56 -6.85
CA VAL A 929 10.10 8.89 -6.58
C VAL A 929 9.12 9.85 -5.93
N ALA A 930 9.51 10.52 -4.86
CA ALA A 930 8.64 11.44 -4.13
C ALA A 930 8.17 12.60 -5.02
N GLN A 931 9.07 13.18 -5.81
CA GLN A 931 8.75 14.23 -6.78
C GLN A 931 7.83 13.74 -7.90
N ALA A 932 8.05 12.52 -8.40
CA ALA A 932 7.21 11.93 -9.45
C ALA A 932 5.76 11.75 -8.99
N TRP A 933 5.59 11.17 -7.81
CA TRP A 933 4.26 10.94 -7.25
C TRP A 933 3.58 12.23 -6.81
N ALA A 934 4.34 13.21 -6.30
CA ALA A 934 3.82 14.53 -5.98
C ALA A 934 3.32 15.26 -7.23
N ALA A 935 4.08 15.21 -8.33
CA ALA A 935 3.72 15.79 -9.62
C ALA A 935 2.42 15.18 -10.17
N GLU A 936 2.32 13.86 -10.16
CA GLU A 936 1.13 13.15 -10.63
C GLU A 936 -0.10 13.46 -9.77
N THR A 937 0.07 13.51 -8.45
CA THR A 937 -1.00 13.86 -7.49
C THR A 937 -1.48 15.29 -7.70
N ALA A 938 -0.56 16.24 -7.90
CA ALA A 938 -0.88 17.63 -8.21
C ALA A 938 -1.62 17.76 -9.56
N GLN A 939 -1.18 17.02 -10.59
CA GLN A 939 -1.83 17.00 -11.90
C GLN A 939 -3.26 16.46 -11.81
N LYS A 940 -3.49 15.37 -11.07
CA LYS A 940 -4.83 14.81 -10.82
C LYS A 940 -5.75 15.78 -10.07
N ARG A 941 -5.18 16.63 -9.20
CA ARG A 941 -5.90 17.69 -8.46
C ARG A 941 -6.14 18.96 -9.29
N GLY A 942 -5.70 19.00 -10.55
CA GLY A 942 -5.86 20.17 -11.42
C GLY A 942 -5.00 21.37 -11.04
N GLN A 943 -3.96 21.18 -10.22
CA GLN A 943 -3.06 22.26 -9.81
C GLN A 943 -2.17 22.68 -10.99
N LYS A 944 -2.32 23.91 -11.45
CA LYS A 944 -1.47 24.51 -12.49
C LYS A 944 -0.41 25.38 -11.84
N ALA A 945 0.85 25.18 -12.22
CA ALA A 945 1.94 26.08 -11.89
C ALA A 945 2.08 27.17 -12.97
N PRO A 946 2.71 28.31 -12.66
CA PRO A 946 3.07 29.32 -13.66
C PRO A 946 3.90 28.71 -14.80
N GLU A 947 3.68 29.19 -16.03
CA GLU A 947 4.33 28.66 -17.25
C GLU A 947 5.86 28.86 -17.26
N GLU A 948 6.35 29.85 -16.52
CA GLU A 948 7.77 30.18 -16.34
C GLU A 948 8.50 29.26 -15.32
N TYR A 949 7.78 28.34 -14.66
CA TYR A 949 8.33 27.49 -13.61
C TYR A 949 8.88 26.16 -14.14
N ARG A 950 9.78 25.50 -13.37
CA ARG A 950 10.35 24.17 -13.73
C ARG A 950 9.23 23.20 -14.14
N PRO A 951 9.38 22.43 -15.23
CA PRO A 951 8.41 21.41 -15.62
C PRO A 951 8.11 20.43 -14.49
N ALA A 952 6.88 19.91 -14.46
CA ALA A 952 6.50 18.87 -13.51
C ALA A 952 7.33 17.61 -13.75
N SER A 953 7.81 16.99 -12.66
CA SER A 953 8.57 15.73 -12.69
C SER A 953 7.65 14.55 -13.00
N LEU A 954 6.99 14.55 -14.17
CA LEU A 954 6.10 13.47 -14.57
C LEU A 954 6.89 12.34 -15.23
N LEU A 955 6.55 11.10 -14.87
CA LEU A 955 7.07 9.93 -15.55
C LEU A 955 6.54 9.86 -17.00
N PRO A 956 7.32 9.30 -17.94
CA PRO A 956 6.85 9.11 -19.30
C PRO A 956 5.70 8.08 -19.36
N PRO A 957 4.92 8.05 -20.45
CA PRO A 957 3.87 7.05 -20.65
C PRO A 957 4.41 5.61 -20.56
N GLN A 958 3.56 4.68 -20.13
CA GLN A 958 3.91 3.26 -19.95
C GLN A 958 4.56 2.63 -21.20
N GLU A 959 4.08 2.96 -22.40
CA GLU A 959 4.66 2.47 -23.66
C GLU A 959 6.13 2.86 -23.81
N LYS A 960 6.47 4.13 -23.52
CA LYS A 960 7.84 4.62 -23.60
C LYS A 960 8.71 4.01 -22.50
N MET A 961 8.18 3.84 -21.30
CA MET A 961 8.88 3.13 -20.22
C MET A 961 9.21 1.69 -20.63
N ASN A 962 8.25 0.97 -21.22
CA ASN A 962 8.46 -0.39 -21.72
C ASN A 962 9.54 -0.47 -22.81
N GLN A 963 9.55 0.46 -23.77
CA GLN A 963 10.57 0.52 -24.81
C GLN A 963 11.98 0.72 -24.23
N GLU A 964 12.12 1.58 -23.22
CA GLU A 964 13.41 1.79 -22.55
C GLU A 964 13.85 0.56 -21.74
N VAL A 965 12.91 -0.12 -21.07
CA VAL A 965 13.16 -1.40 -20.39
C VAL A 965 13.63 -2.47 -21.38
N ASP A 966 12.98 -2.60 -22.53
CA ASP A 966 13.35 -3.60 -23.56
C ASP A 966 14.74 -3.31 -24.14
N SER A 967 15.07 -2.03 -24.36
CA SER A 967 16.39 -1.59 -24.79
C SER A 967 17.46 -1.95 -23.75
N TYR A 968 17.19 -1.72 -22.46
CA TYR A 968 18.08 -2.07 -21.37
C TYR A 968 18.28 -3.59 -21.27
N GLN A 969 17.20 -4.38 -21.25
CA GLN A 969 17.31 -5.85 -21.16
C GLN A 969 18.07 -6.43 -22.35
N SER A 970 17.85 -5.91 -23.56
CA SER A 970 18.59 -6.31 -24.76
C SER A 970 20.09 -6.02 -24.65
N TRP A 971 20.45 -4.83 -24.18
CA TRP A 971 21.84 -4.47 -23.90
C TRP A 971 22.45 -5.38 -22.83
N TRP A 972 21.76 -5.55 -21.70
CA TRP A 972 22.26 -6.35 -20.57
C TRP A 972 22.51 -7.80 -21.00
N ARG A 973 21.60 -8.42 -21.76
CA ARG A 973 21.78 -9.79 -22.25
C ARG A 973 22.95 -9.92 -23.23
N LYS A 974 23.21 -8.91 -24.05
CA LYS A 974 24.40 -8.88 -24.91
C LYS A 974 25.69 -8.82 -24.09
N GLU A 975 25.72 -8.01 -23.05
CA GLU A 975 26.87 -7.94 -22.13
C GLU A 975 27.05 -9.27 -21.37
N TRP A 976 25.96 -9.85 -20.86
CA TRP A 976 25.99 -11.13 -20.14
C TRP A 976 26.46 -12.31 -21.01
N ALA A 977 26.04 -12.35 -22.28
CA ALA A 977 26.53 -13.33 -23.24
C ALA A 977 28.04 -13.20 -23.51
N THR A 978 28.59 -11.99 -23.36
CA THR A 978 30.03 -11.73 -23.49
C THR A 978 30.77 -12.13 -22.19
N ASP A 979 30.22 -11.75 -21.03
CA ASP A 979 30.74 -12.10 -19.72
C ASP A 979 29.59 -12.40 -18.75
N HIS A 980 29.46 -13.64 -18.29
CA HIS A 980 28.37 -14.07 -17.41
C HIS A 980 28.48 -13.49 -15.98
N SER A 981 29.53 -12.71 -15.70
CA SER A 981 29.74 -12.05 -14.41
C SER A 981 29.13 -10.65 -14.30
N VAL A 982 28.42 -10.18 -15.34
CA VAL A 982 27.68 -8.91 -15.31
C VAL A 982 26.74 -8.88 -14.11
N LEU A 983 26.85 -7.82 -13.31
CA LEU A 983 26.02 -7.62 -12.14
C LEU A 983 24.55 -7.39 -12.55
N HIS A 984 23.64 -8.03 -11.83
CA HIS A 984 22.22 -7.77 -11.99
C HIS A 984 21.89 -6.34 -11.51
N GLY A 985 21.03 -5.62 -12.24
CA GLY A 985 20.68 -4.23 -11.90
C GLY A 985 21.77 -3.18 -12.18
N TYR A 986 22.82 -3.52 -12.95
CA TYR A 986 23.89 -2.58 -13.30
C TYR A 986 23.36 -1.38 -14.09
N VAL A 987 23.55 -0.17 -13.56
CA VAL A 987 22.95 1.03 -14.15
C VAL A 987 23.77 1.57 -15.32
N ARG A 988 23.07 2.08 -16.34
CA ARG A 988 23.69 2.89 -17.41
C ARG A 988 23.91 4.31 -16.90
N ALA A 989 25.04 4.52 -16.21
CA ALA A 989 25.36 5.72 -15.42
C ALA A 989 25.02 7.06 -16.11
N TYR A 990 25.36 7.23 -17.39
CA TYR A 990 25.11 8.49 -18.10
C TYR A 990 23.64 8.91 -18.13
N SER A 991 22.74 8.00 -18.50
CA SER A 991 21.30 8.26 -18.58
C SER A 991 20.63 8.18 -17.21
N PHE A 992 21.05 7.23 -16.37
CA PHE A 992 20.45 6.97 -15.06
C PHE A 992 20.60 8.16 -14.11
N TYR A 993 21.82 8.66 -13.88
CA TYR A 993 22.03 9.78 -12.96
C TYR A 993 21.39 11.06 -13.47
N ARG A 994 21.43 11.32 -14.79
CA ARG A 994 20.75 12.48 -15.37
C ARG A 994 19.25 12.44 -15.09
N PHE A 995 18.61 11.30 -15.36
CA PHE A 995 17.19 11.10 -15.05
C PHE A 995 16.90 11.36 -13.57
N LEU A 996 17.67 10.79 -12.66
CA LEU A 996 17.47 10.97 -11.22
C LEU A 996 17.59 12.44 -10.80
N HIS A 997 18.64 13.13 -11.24
CA HIS A 997 18.86 14.54 -10.91
C HIS A 997 17.78 15.47 -11.49
N ASP A 998 17.31 15.17 -12.70
CA ASP A 998 16.25 15.93 -13.38
C ASP A 998 14.91 15.75 -12.67
N MET A 999 14.54 14.50 -12.34
CA MET A 999 13.30 14.16 -11.63
C MET A 999 13.29 14.64 -10.19
N ALA A 1000 14.39 14.42 -9.44
CA ALA A 1000 14.56 14.92 -8.08
C ALA A 1000 14.62 16.45 -8.02
N GLY A 1001 14.89 17.12 -9.15
CA GLY A 1001 14.91 18.58 -9.21
C GLY A 1001 16.11 19.20 -8.52
N THR A 1002 17.27 18.56 -8.55
CA THR A 1002 18.49 19.07 -7.87
C THR A 1002 19.08 20.34 -8.49
N GLY A 1003 18.76 20.62 -9.76
CA GLY A 1003 19.34 21.72 -10.54
C GLY A 1003 20.81 21.51 -10.93
N LEU A 1004 21.49 20.47 -10.43
CA LEU A 1004 22.95 20.32 -10.56
C LEU A 1004 23.41 20.25 -12.03
N TYR A 1005 22.68 19.54 -12.88
CA TYR A 1005 23.01 19.40 -14.31
C TYR A 1005 22.82 20.72 -15.07
N GLU A 1006 21.92 21.60 -14.64
CA GLU A 1006 21.75 22.91 -15.28
C GLU A 1006 23.02 23.77 -15.12
N TYR A 1007 23.76 23.60 -14.01
CA TYR A 1007 25.00 24.32 -13.72
C TYR A 1007 26.28 23.57 -14.12
N LEU A 1008 26.31 22.23 -14.09
CA LEU A 1008 27.54 21.43 -14.20
C LEU A 1008 27.55 20.36 -15.31
N ASP A 1009 26.51 20.23 -16.15
CA ASP A 1009 26.41 19.12 -17.12
C ASP A 1009 27.53 19.13 -18.18
N HIS A 1010 27.91 20.31 -18.70
CA HIS A 1010 28.96 20.42 -19.71
C HIS A 1010 29.86 21.66 -19.44
N PRO A 1011 31.16 21.62 -19.78
CA PRO A 1011 32.04 22.80 -19.74
C PRO A 1011 31.58 24.00 -20.59
N PHE A 1012 30.47 23.88 -21.34
CA PHE A 1012 29.86 24.97 -22.12
C PHE A 1012 28.47 25.39 -21.59
N SER A 1013 28.05 24.94 -20.40
CA SER A 1013 26.81 25.43 -19.79
C SER A 1013 26.95 26.92 -19.47
N MET A 1014 26.06 27.75 -20.03
CA MET A 1014 26.02 29.19 -19.77
C MET A 1014 25.84 29.50 -18.27
N ARG A 1015 25.03 28.70 -17.57
CA ARG A 1015 24.84 28.81 -16.11
C ARG A 1015 26.06 28.36 -15.33
N GLY A 1016 26.80 27.37 -15.84
CA GLY A 1016 28.09 26.95 -15.27
C GLY A 1016 29.16 28.04 -15.37
N TRP A 1017 29.29 28.69 -16.53
CA TRP A 1017 30.17 29.85 -16.71
C TRP A 1017 29.75 31.03 -15.82
N TRP A 1018 28.44 31.28 -15.72
CA TRP A 1018 27.91 32.30 -14.82
C TRP A 1018 28.25 32.00 -13.36
N LEU A 1019 28.14 30.75 -12.91
CA LEU A 1019 28.54 30.34 -11.57
C LEU A 1019 30.04 30.48 -11.35
N TRP A 1020 30.86 30.08 -12.32
CA TRP A 1020 32.32 30.24 -12.27
C TRP A 1020 32.73 31.71 -12.11
N TRP A 1021 32.06 32.63 -12.81
CA TRP A 1021 32.37 34.06 -12.76
C TRP A 1021 31.88 34.76 -11.49
N ASN A 1022 30.67 34.44 -11.03
CA ASN A 1022 30.06 35.12 -9.88
C ASN A 1022 30.45 34.50 -8.53
N ASP A 1023 30.75 33.21 -8.51
CA ASP A 1023 31.03 32.46 -7.28
C ASP A 1023 32.02 31.32 -7.55
N HIS A 1024 33.24 31.73 -7.88
CA HIS A 1024 34.32 30.82 -8.25
C HIS A 1024 34.62 29.77 -7.16
N ASP A 1025 34.53 30.16 -5.89
CA ASP A 1025 34.78 29.24 -4.78
C ASP A 1025 33.70 28.15 -4.71
N LEU A 1026 32.43 28.50 -4.83
CA LEU A 1026 31.35 27.51 -4.88
C LEU A 1026 31.50 26.58 -6.09
N TRP A 1027 31.77 27.14 -7.28
CA TRP A 1027 32.03 26.33 -8.48
C TRP A 1027 33.19 25.35 -8.26
N LYS A 1028 34.27 25.81 -7.61
CA LYS A 1028 35.45 25.01 -7.31
C LYS A 1028 35.11 23.90 -6.31
N TRP A 1029 34.33 24.18 -5.27
CA TRP A 1029 33.94 23.16 -4.29
C TRP A 1029 33.10 22.05 -4.91
N ILE A 1030 32.13 22.37 -5.76
CA ILE A 1030 31.26 21.37 -6.40
C ILE A 1030 31.89 20.66 -7.59
N SER A 1031 32.76 21.33 -8.35
CA SER A 1031 33.34 20.75 -9.58
C SER A 1031 34.66 20.02 -9.33
N MET A 1032 35.48 20.56 -8.43
CA MET A 1032 36.86 20.09 -8.16
C MET A 1032 37.03 19.48 -6.77
N GLY A 1033 35.99 19.52 -5.94
CA GLY A 1033 35.95 18.88 -4.62
C GLY A 1033 35.50 17.42 -4.65
N PRO A 1034 35.42 16.77 -3.47
CA PRO A 1034 34.87 15.43 -3.36
C PRO A 1034 33.38 15.42 -3.73
N LEU A 1035 32.94 14.34 -4.40
CA LEU A 1035 31.58 14.16 -4.89
C LEU A 1035 30.58 13.82 -3.78
N ASN A 1036 30.25 14.80 -2.95
CA ASN A 1036 29.23 14.65 -1.92
C ASN A 1036 27.83 15.06 -2.40
N SER A 1037 26.84 14.48 -1.75
CA SER A 1037 25.41 14.71 -2.01
C SER A 1037 24.91 16.09 -1.55
N TYR A 1038 25.69 16.85 -0.77
CA TYR A 1038 25.26 18.15 -0.23
C TYR A 1038 24.92 19.15 -1.34
N SER A 1039 25.55 18.99 -2.51
CA SER A 1039 25.26 19.76 -3.72
C SER A 1039 23.85 19.55 -4.28
N TRP A 1040 23.16 18.46 -3.93
CA TRP A 1040 21.84 18.10 -4.47
C TRP A 1040 20.71 18.96 -3.91
N ARG A 1041 20.95 19.61 -2.75
CA ARG A 1041 20.05 20.57 -2.11
C ARG A 1041 20.65 21.98 -2.07
N LEU A 1042 21.61 22.28 -2.94
CA LEU A 1042 22.26 23.58 -3.01
C LEU A 1042 21.41 24.63 -3.73
N PHE A 1043 20.82 24.25 -4.86
CA PHE A 1043 20.06 25.16 -5.70
C PHE A 1043 18.58 25.17 -5.29
N GLU A 1044 18.03 26.37 -5.11
CA GLU A 1044 16.60 26.57 -4.85
C GLU A 1044 15.83 26.38 -6.16
N THR A 1045 15.30 25.18 -6.38
CA THR A 1045 14.56 24.84 -7.61
C THR A 1045 13.05 24.91 -7.42
N ASN A 1046 12.58 25.03 -6.16
CA ASN A 1046 11.16 25.12 -5.86
C ASN A 1046 10.83 26.09 -4.70
N PRO A 1047 11.11 27.40 -4.87
CA PRO A 1047 10.91 28.40 -3.81
C PRO A 1047 9.44 28.52 -3.36
N LEU A 1048 8.49 28.21 -4.24
CA LEU A 1048 7.06 28.28 -3.96
C LEU A 1048 6.50 27.00 -3.33
N GLY A 1049 7.30 25.94 -3.19
CA GLY A 1049 6.85 24.65 -2.64
C GLY A 1049 5.75 23.98 -3.46
N ILE A 1050 5.80 24.12 -4.79
CA ILE A 1050 4.81 23.51 -5.69
C ILE A 1050 5.10 22.00 -5.78
N PRO A 1051 4.15 21.11 -5.45
CA PRO A 1051 4.41 19.67 -5.44
C PRO A 1051 4.93 19.14 -6.78
N GLY A 1052 6.00 18.35 -6.76
CA GLY A 1052 6.55 17.68 -7.93
C GLY A 1052 7.24 18.58 -8.96
N ARG A 1053 7.74 19.75 -8.54
CA ARG A 1053 8.44 20.72 -9.42
C ARG A 1053 9.84 21.09 -8.91
N GLY A 1054 10.48 20.16 -8.20
CA GLY A 1054 11.79 20.35 -7.59
C GLY A 1054 11.70 20.58 -6.10
N ARG A 1055 12.81 21.01 -5.50
CA ARG A 1055 13.01 20.99 -4.05
C ARG A 1055 13.49 22.32 -3.51
N LYS A 1056 13.24 22.51 -2.22
CA LYS A 1056 13.78 23.62 -1.45
C LYS A 1056 15.26 23.41 -1.20
N ALA A 1057 16.02 24.50 -1.26
CA ALA A 1057 17.42 24.46 -0.89
C ALA A 1057 17.56 24.18 0.62
N TRP A 1058 18.55 23.37 0.99
CA TRP A 1058 18.95 23.23 2.38
C TRP A 1058 19.84 24.42 2.75
N THR A 1059 19.43 25.21 3.74
CA THR A 1059 20.15 26.43 4.17
C THR A 1059 21.60 26.14 4.57
N GLY A 1060 21.89 24.93 5.06
CA GLY A 1060 23.22 24.47 5.42
C GLY A 1060 24.08 23.97 4.24
N ALA A 1061 23.52 23.77 3.04
CA ALA A 1061 24.20 23.08 1.95
C ALA A 1061 25.52 23.74 1.53
N ARG A 1062 25.49 25.07 1.37
CA ARG A 1062 26.69 25.85 0.99
C ARG A 1062 27.81 25.71 2.04
N LYS A 1063 27.46 25.83 3.32
CA LYS A 1063 28.41 25.70 4.42
C LYS A 1063 28.95 24.26 4.52
N ALA A 1064 28.09 23.27 4.36
CA ALA A 1064 28.50 21.87 4.36
C ALA A 1064 29.47 21.54 3.21
N LEU A 1065 29.22 22.09 2.01
CA LEU A 1065 30.13 21.97 0.86
C LEU A 1065 31.49 22.60 1.12
N GLU A 1066 31.51 23.83 1.65
CA GLU A 1066 32.74 24.52 2.03
C GLU A 1066 33.53 23.70 3.06
N GLU A 1067 32.86 23.28 4.14
CA GLU A 1067 33.48 22.52 5.21
C GLU A 1067 34.01 21.16 4.74
N ALA A 1068 33.26 20.45 3.89
CA ALA A 1068 33.69 19.18 3.30
C ALA A 1068 34.89 19.36 2.37
N TYR A 1069 34.87 20.39 1.52
CA TYR A 1069 35.98 20.74 0.64
C TYR A 1069 37.24 21.07 1.44
N LEU A 1070 37.12 21.96 2.43
CA LEU A 1070 38.24 22.37 3.28
C LEU A 1070 38.76 21.22 4.13
N ALA A 1071 37.90 20.37 4.67
CA ALA A 1071 38.30 19.19 5.44
C ALA A 1071 39.10 18.21 4.57
N PHE A 1072 38.62 17.92 3.36
CA PHE A 1072 39.34 17.07 2.41
C PHE A 1072 40.67 17.70 1.96
N TYR A 1073 40.67 19.00 1.66
CA TYR A 1073 41.88 19.72 1.25
C TYR A 1073 42.92 19.75 2.36
N ARG A 1074 42.52 19.98 3.62
CA ARG A 1074 43.41 19.90 4.80
C ARG A 1074 43.94 18.49 5.00
N PHE A 1075 43.10 17.46 4.84
CA PHE A 1075 43.52 16.07 4.91
C PHE A 1075 44.59 15.76 3.85
N LYS A 1076 44.32 16.11 2.59
CA LYS A 1076 45.22 15.91 1.45
C LYS A 1076 46.55 16.67 1.60
N THR A 1077 46.51 17.91 2.07
CA THR A 1077 47.74 18.73 2.27
C THR A 1077 48.52 18.35 3.52
N GLY A 1078 47.85 17.90 4.59
CA GLY A 1078 48.49 17.40 5.81
C GLY A 1078 49.28 16.12 5.54
N ARG A 1079 48.69 15.14 4.84
CA ARG A 1079 49.38 13.91 4.45
C ARG A 1079 50.59 14.13 3.55
N LYS A 1080 50.49 15.06 2.59
CA LYS A 1080 51.62 15.48 1.75
C LYS A 1080 52.78 16.16 2.49
N LYS A 1081 52.58 16.58 3.74
CA LYS A 1081 53.64 17.13 4.60
C LYS A 1081 54.22 16.09 5.56
N GLU A 1082 53.49 15.00 5.82
CA GLU A 1082 53.92 13.89 6.68
C GLU A 1082 54.68 12.81 5.91
N ASN A 1083 54.35 12.60 4.63
CA ASN A 1083 55.12 11.81 3.66
C ASN A 1083 56.20 12.66 2.98
#